data_AF-A0A673WCE7-F1
#
_entry.id   AF-A0A673WCE7-F1
#
_cell.length_a   1.000
_cell.length_b   1.000
_cell.length_c   1.000
_cell.angle_alpha   90.00
_cell.angle_beta   90.00
_cell.angle_gamma   90.00
#
_symmetry.space_group_name_H-M   'P 1'
#
loop_
_entity.id
_entity.type
_entity.pdbx_description
1 polymer ?
#
loop_
_entity_poly.entity_id
_entity_poly.type
_entity_poly.pdbx_seq_one_letter_code
_entity_poly.pdbx_strand_id
1 'polypeptide(L)'
;MGSKKYHSKTPGKLNYSLFCIGFCLIILLPLCDTFNLDVENPSVYSGPNGSYFGYSVEFYLTNSSSISVVIGAPKANTSQFNIAEGGSVYYCPWSLGQSECHNIEFDNQGDRIVTVSGTDYQAEVKSHQWFGATVRSHGDTILACAPLYSWRTKADIPQSDTTGTCYLSVKNFTKFVEYAPCRTEFINEGGQGYCQGGFSADFTKDGKVVLGGPGSFFWQGQVISAAKEEIIKAYYPGYFMQSVEGQTQTRQAQIKYDDSYHGYSVAVGEFSGDDVEDVVAGVPKGVMLYGLVSVLNGTDLKSMLNYTGEQMGSYFGYAVATADINNDGMSDLLVGAPMYMTRGSDSRLEEVGRVYLYLQRGPLDLEPTLNLTGTQVFGRFGSTIAPLGDLNQDGYNDLAISCPFGGEDQQGLVLIYNGFAGGLRDTPSQVIDGQWASGTVPASFGFALRGAKDQDMNGYPDLIVGAFGVDKAILYRSRPIVSTSASLTIYPTMINPEEKSCSVNNGNTTIPVSCVNLSFCLSANGKYLPDNIGFLVEVQLDRLKHMQKGGVKRALFVDSQQAMLQRSVRVRSGERVCHETKIYLRDDKEFRDKLSSIYISLNFSLDPQAAFDSHGLRPILNYQTIELIEQKVQILLDCGEDNICVPDLTLAVHGDRKEVYLGDDNLLTLTFNARNEGEGGAYEAELYVVLPPEADYSGIARNNESLTQLTCSYEAENQTHYLSCDLGNPMKSGTSLWAGLRFTVPRLKDTRKTVQFELQIRSKNENNSHSEVVPYKLEVVVQADVILQGVSRPDKVFFPPPNWKVSKTPQEEQDIGPVVQHVYELVNKGPSGISHTVLQLSCPLSVQGQGLLYPLEMSTEGPLNCTTNYSINYLQLKLQQTSTEQPPLLVPGQDHHIERREVQRDQLAEHTNLSCSNVECWTLQCDVGLLEKGTSAILKLRSGIWAETFIERAYKGYVLECLARFSVVKMPYVILPKEVPSGSKKVVTPLVWNKQDSQYSVPLWIIILAILAGLLLLALLIYVLYKLGFFKRSLPYGTAMEKAQLKPQAASEA
;
A
#
# COMPACT_ATOMS: atom_id res chain seq x y z
N MET A 1 -41.86 -28.14 -14.06
CA MET A 1 -43.04 -27.29 -14.33
C MET A 1 -42.61 -25.83 -14.28
N GLY A 2 -42.81 -25.06 -15.36
CA GLY A 2 -42.88 -23.60 -15.31
C GLY A 2 -41.59 -22.78 -15.44
N SER A 3 -41.10 -22.62 -16.67
CA SER A 3 -40.10 -21.65 -17.11
C SER A 3 -40.67 -20.24 -17.20
N LYS A 4 -39.91 -19.18 -16.84
CA LYS A 4 -40.03 -17.84 -17.43
C LYS A 4 -38.66 -17.15 -17.52
N LYS A 5 -38.10 -17.16 -18.74
CA LYS A 5 -36.99 -16.31 -19.22
C LYS A 5 -37.53 -14.91 -19.55
N TYR A 6 -36.77 -13.86 -19.24
CA TYR A 6 -36.91 -12.53 -19.84
C TYR A 6 -35.70 -12.25 -20.74
N HIS A 7 -35.99 -11.96 -22.02
CA HIS A 7 -35.07 -11.53 -23.07
C HIS A 7 -34.89 -10.01 -23.06
N SER A 8 -33.67 -9.53 -23.31
CA SER A 8 -33.41 -8.25 -24.02
C SER A 8 -32.13 -8.44 -24.83
N LYS A 9 -32.23 -8.70 -26.15
CA LYS A 9 -32.22 -7.75 -27.29
C LYS A 9 -30.83 -7.15 -27.58
N THR A 10 -30.12 -7.83 -28.47
CA THR A 10 -29.05 -7.34 -29.34
C THR A 10 -29.57 -6.36 -30.40
N PRO A 11 -28.83 -5.30 -30.75
CA PRO A 11 -28.75 -4.75 -32.11
C PRO A 11 -27.41 -5.22 -32.74
N GLY A 12 -27.33 -5.77 -33.94
CA GLY A 12 -27.80 -5.23 -35.20
C GLY A 12 -26.59 -4.74 -36.00
N LYS A 13 -25.95 -5.65 -36.75
CA LYS A 13 -24.79 -5.37 -37.63
C LYS A 13 -25.17 -4.33 -38.69
N LEU A 14 -24.36 -3.27 -38.83
CA LEU A 14 -24.32 -2.43 -40.02
C LEU A 14 -22.92 -2.52 -40.65
N ASN A 15 -22.86 -3.05 -41.87
CA ASN A 15 -21.67 -3.03 -42.71
C ASN A 15 -21.43 -1.62 -43.23
N TYR A 16 -20.28 -1.02 -42.87
CA TYR A 16 -19.66 0.04 -43.66
C TYR A 16 -18.20 -0.33 -43.92
N SER A 17 -17.90 -0.55 -45.19
CA SER A 17 -16.57 -0.67 -45.75
C SER A 17 -15.86 0.68 -45.64
N LEU A 18 -14.83 0.79 -44.80
CA LEU A 18 -13.81 1.81 -44.92
C LEU A 18 -12.43 1.17 -44.75
N PHE A 19 -11.65 1.28 -45.83
CA PHE A 19 -10.22 1.05 -45.89
C PHE A 19 -9.52 1.95 -44.86
N CYS A 20 -8.97 1.36 -43.79
CA CYS A 20 -7.95 2.00 -42.96
C CYS A 20 -6.78 1.04 -42.82
N ILE A 21 -5.65 1.44 -43.38
CA ILE A 21 -4.34 0.80 -43.28
C ILE A 21 -3.92 0.87 -41.80
N GLY A 22 -4.08 -0.24 -41.08
CA GLY A 22 -3.65 -0.38 -39.70
C GLY A 22 -2.15 -0.65 -39.64
N PHE A 23 -1.41 0.30 -39.08
CA PHE A 23 -0.04 0.11 -38.61
C PHE A 23 -0.08 -0.95 -37.49
N CYS A 24 0.46 -2.15 -37.73
CA CYS A 24 0.71 -3.13 -36.67
C CYS A 24 1.79 -2.56 -35.74
N LEU A 25 1.39 -1.91 -34.65
CA LEU A 25 2.22 -1.87 -33.46
C LEU A 25 2.19 -3.26 -32.84
N ILE A 26 3.19 -4.07 -33.16
CA ILE A 26 3.57 -5.22 -32.34
C ILE A 26 4.09 -4.62 -31.04
N ILE A 27 3.23 -4.55 -30.04
CA ILE A 27 3.65 -4.40 -28.65
C ILE A 27 4.35 -5.72 -28.34
N LEU A 28 5.68 -5.69 -28.40
CA LEU A 28 6.51 -6.71 -27.76
C LEU A 28 6.22 -6.63 -26.27
N LEU A 29 5.32 -7.50 -25.79
CA LEU A 29 5.28 -7.85 -24.39
C LEU A 29 6.69 -8.32 -24.02
N PRO A 30 7.32 -7.78 -22.96
CA PRO A 30 8.57 -8.34 -22.48
C PRO A 30 8.28 -9.79 -22.13
N LEU A 31 9.02 -10.71 -22.74
CA LEU A 31 9.07 -12.10 -22.30
C LEU A 31 9.38 -12.06 -20.80
N CYS A 32 8.56 -12.72 -19.99
CA CYS A 32 8.81 -12.88 -18.56
C CYS A 32 10.24 -13.41 -18.37
N ASP A 33 11.14 -12.56 -17.90
CA ASP A 33 12.48 -12.99 -17.52
C ASP A 33 12.33 -13.86 -16.27
N THR A 34 12.60 -15.15 -16.43
CA THR A 34 12.66 -16.11 -15.34
C THR A 34 13.91 -15.79 -14.52
N PHE A 35 13.80 -15.50 -13.23
CA PHE A 35 14.98 -15.09 -12.44
C PHE A 35 15.86 -16.30 -12.07
N ASN A 36 15.28 -17.35 -11.49
CA ASN A 36 15.96 -18.63 -11.29
C ASN A 36 15.03 -19.82 -11.03
N LEU A 37 13.75 -19.65 -10.70
CA LEU A 37 12.83 -20.79 -10.59
C LEU A 37 12.53 -21.35 -11.98
N ASP A 38 12.76 -22.65 -12.17
CA ASP A 38 12.53 -23.35 -13.44
C ASP A 38 11.03 -23.53 -13.69
N VAL A 39 10.51 -22.74 -14.63
CA VAL A 39 9.12 -22.82 -15.10
C VAL A 39 8.95 -23.68 -16.35
N GLU A 40 10.05 -24.13 -16.98
CA GLU A 40 9.98 -24.95 -18.19
C GLU A 40 9.62 -26.39 -17.86
N ASN A 41 10.23 -26.98 -16.82
CA ASN A 41 10.02 -28.37 -16.42
C ASN A 41 9.69 -28.56 -14.93
N PRO A 42 8.62 -27.92 -14.40
CA PRO A 42 8.21 -28.10 -13.02
C PRO A 42 7.62 -29.49 -12.78
N SER A 43 7.71 -29.99 -11.54
CA SER A 43 7.07 -31.25 -11.16
C SER A 43 5.61 -31.00 -10.77
N VAL A 44 4.66 -31.64 -11.46
CA VAL A 44 3.21 -31.44 -11.23
C VAL A 44 2.60 -32.67 -10.58
N TYR A 45 2.02 -32.47 -9.39
CA TYR A 45 1.23 -33.45 -8.66
C TYR A 45 -0.26 -33.21 -8.87
N SER A 46 -1.05 -34.28 -8.99
CA SER A 46 -2.50 -34.19 -9.20
C SER A 46 -3.24 -35.10 -8.24
N GLY A 47 -4.34 -34.59 -7.67
CA GLY A 47 -5.23 -35.34 -6.80
C GLY A 47 -6.55 -35.74 -7.47
N PRO A 48 -7.46 -36.37 -6.71
CA PRO A 48 -8.80 -36.66 -7.18
C PRO A 48 -9.58 -35.39 -7.53
N ASN A 49 -10.42 -35.45 -8.57
CA ASN A 49 -11.21 -34.31 -9.02
C ASN A 49 -12.23 -33.85 -7.96
N GLY A 50 -12.26 -32.55 -7.66
CA GLY A 50 -13.14 -31.93 -6.67
C GLY A 50 -12.70 -32.13 -5.21
N SER A 51 -11.53 -32.72 -4.98
CA SER A 51 -10.98 -32.97 -3.63
C SER A 51 -10.33 -31.74 -2.98
N TYR A 52 -10.11 -30.68 -3.77
CA TYR A 52 -9.31 -29.52 -3.42
C TYR A 52 -7.86 -29.90 -3.10
N PHE A 53 -7.32 -30.86 -3.84
CA PHE A 53 -5.91 -31.22 -3.70
C PHE A 53 -5.01 -30.01 -4.01
N GLY A 54 -4.11 -29.68 -3.09
CA GLY A 54 -3.29 -28.46 -3.18
C GLY A 54 -3.86 -27.29 -2.37
N TYR A 55 -4.88 -27.50 -1.55
CA TYR A 55 -5.41 -26.47 -0.64
C TYR A 55 -4.39 -26.07 0.45
N SER A 56 -3.59 -27.03 0.89
CA SER A 56 -2.41 -26.79 1.72
C SER A 56 -1.25 -27.65 1.22
N VAL A 57 -0.03 -27.13 1.27
CA VAL A 57 1.19 -27.82 0.83
C VAL A 57 2.26 -27.68 1.91
N GLU A 58 3.13 -28.68 2.05
CA GLU A 58 4.25 -28.65 3.00
C GLU A 58 5.39 -29.57 2.55
N PHE A 59 6.63 -29.19 2.84
CA PHE A 59 7.79 -30.07 2.70
C PHE A 59 7.86 -31.06 3.88
N TYR A 60 8.28 -32.29 3.64
CA TYR A 60 8.41 -33.32 4.67
C TYR A 60 9.75 -34.05 4.57
N LEU A 61 10.44 -34.13 5.71
CA LEU A 61 11.74 -34.78 5.84
C LEU A 61 11.53 -36.21 6.36
N THR A 62 11.64 -37.19 5.47
CA THR A 62 11.51 -38.61 5.83
C THR A 62 12.80 -39.20 6.40
N ASN A 63 13.95 -38.74 5.88
CA ASN A 63 15.33 -39.08 6.28
C ASN A 63 16.24 -37.88 5.95
N SER A 64 17.50 -37.91 6.39
CA SER A 64 18.49 -36.83 6.13
C SER A 64 18.87 -36.64 4.65
N SER A 65 18.36 -37.47 3.73
CA SER A 65 18.76 -37.51 2.32
C SER A 65 17.60 -37.45 1.31
N SER A 66 16.34 -37.38 1.77
CA SER A 66 15.17 -37.32 0.89
C SER A 66 14.09 -36.42 1.46
N ILE A 67 13.91 -35.26 0.84
CA ILE A 67 12.76 -34.40 1.09
C ILE A 67 11.59 -34.93 0.24
N SER A 68 10.36 -34.78 0.70
CA SER A 68 9.16 -35.15 -0.04
C SER A 68 8.09 -34.11 0.20
N VAL A 69 7.00 -34.17 -0.56
CA VAL A 69 5.93 -33.18 -0.46
C VAL A 69 4.71 -33.82 0.18
N VAL A 70 4.03 -33.07 1.04
CA VAL A 70 2.76 -33.47 1.64
C VAL A 70 1.69 -32.46 1.25
N ILE A 71 0.56 -32.97 0.78
CA ILE A 71 -0.49 -32.16 0.14
C ILE A 71 -1.84 -32.46 0.79
N GLY A 72 -2.51 -31.41 1.24
CA GLY A 72 -3.86 -31.46 1.79
C GLY A 72 -4.93 -31.42 0.69
N ALA A 73 -5.98 -32.23 0.87
CA ALA A 73 -7.14 -32.32 0.00
C ALA A 73 -8.43 -32.37 0.86
N PRO A 74 -8.92 -31.23 1.36
CA PRO A 74 -9.96 -31.16 2.39
C PRO A 74 -11.33 -31.72 1.98
N LYS A 75 -11.59 -31.90 0.68
CA LYS A 75 -12.83 -32.49 0.16
C LYS A 75 -12.64 -33.89 -0.41
N ALA A 76 -11.47 -34.51 -0.22
CA ALA A 76 -11.24 -35.87 -0.66
C ALA A 76 -12.24 -36.84 -0.01
N ASN A 77 -12.76 -37.78 -0.79
CA ASN A 77 -13.47 -38.93 -0.24
C ASN A 77 -12.46 -39.94 0.31
N THR A 78 -12.81 -40.55 1.44
CA THR A 78 -11.95 -41.49 2.17
C THR A 78 -12.58 -42.87 2.25
N SER A 79 -11.83 -43.85 2.77
CA SER A 79 -12.32 -45.19 3.07
C SER A 79 -13.14 -45.27 4.38
N GLN A 80 -13.33 -44.15 5.07
CA GLN A 80 -14.05 -44.10 6.34
C GLN A 80 -15.52 -44.48 6.15
N PHE A 81 -16.03 -45.32 7.05
CA PHE A 81 -17.39 -45.84 6.95
C PHE A 81 -18.43 -44.73 7.09
N ASN A 82 -19.28 -44.58 6.08
CA ASN A 82 -20.40 -43.62 6.03
C ASN A 82 -19.99 -42.14 6.17
N ILE A 83 -18.78 -41.78 5.76
CA ILE A 83 -18.29 -40.39 5.76
C ILE A 83 -18.21 -39.86 4.32
N ALA A 84 -18.83 -38.71 4.06
CA ALA A 84 -18.74 -38.01 2.78
C ALA A 84 -17.76 -36.83 2.88
N GLU A 85 -16.86 -36.69 1.89
CA GLU A 85 -15.86 -35.61 1.83
C GLU A 85 -15.15 -35.36 3.18
N GLY A 86 -14.70 -36.45 3.82
CA GLY A 86 -14.01 -36.37 5.10
C GLY A 86 -12.68 -35.59 5.03
N GLY A 87 -12.09 -35.49 3.83
CA GLY A 87 -10.80 -34.86 3.60
C GLY A 87 -9.64 -35.82 3.85
N SER A 88 -8.50 -35.56 3.21
CA SER A 88 -7.31 -36.41 3.31
C SER A 88 -6.02 -35.63 3.12
N VAL A 89 -4.91 -36.26 3.49
CA VAL A 89 -3.56 -35.76 3.24
C VAL A 89 -2.78 -36.81 2.44
N TYR A 90 -2.05 -36.34 1.44
CA TYR A 90 -1.29 -37.18 0.52
C TYR A 90 0.21 -36.96 0.72
N TYR A 91 0.96 -38.06 0.70
CA TYR A 91 2.41 -38.09 0.65
C TYR A 91 2.87 -38.30 -0.79
N CYS A 92 3.69 -37.39 -1.29
CA CYS A 92 4.20 -37.39 -2.66
C CYS A 92 5.73 -37.44 -2.61
N PRO A 93 6.34 -38.64 -2.75
CA PRO A 93 7.78 -38.74 -2.86
C PRO A 93 8.27 -38.02 -4.11
N TRP A 94 9.43 -37.39 -4.02
CA TRP A 94 10.05 -36.74 -5.17
C TRP A 94 11.08 -37.67 -5.82
N SER A 95 10.95 -37.89 -7.13
CA SER A 95 11.98 -38.47 -7.97
C SER A 95 11.86 -37.90 -9.39
N LEU A 96 12.97 -37.88 -10.13
CA LEU A 96 13.00 -37.40 -11.52
C LEU A 96 12.03 -38.24 -12.39
N GLY A 97 10.87 -37.67 -12.70
CA GLY A 97 9.87 -38.27 -13.60
C GLY A 97 8.76 -39.09 -12.93
N GLN A 98 8.67 -39.16 -11.59
CA GLN A 98 7.50 -39.73 -10.90
C GLN A 98 6.77 -38.65 -10.10
N SER A 99 5.44 -38.63 -10.23
CA SER A 99 4.55 -37.72 -9.50
C SER A 99 3.40 -38.46 -8.79
N GLU A 100 3.60 -39.75 -8.50
CA GLU A 100 2.60 -40.53 -7.76
C GLU A 100 2.53 -40.06 -6.30
N CYS A 101 1.29 -39.86 -5.85
CA CYS A 101 0.99 -39.47 -4.48
C CYS A 101 0.15 -40.56 -3.82
N HIS A 102 0.44 -40.86 -2.55
CA HIS A 102 -0.26 -41.88 -1.78
C HIS A 102 -1.00 -41.24 -0.60
N ASN A 103 -2.19 -41.73 -0.30
CA ASN A 103 -2.98 -41.26 0.84
C ASN A 103 -2.31 -41.71 2.16
N ILE A 104 -2.17 -40.79 3.12
CA ILE A 104 -1.78 -41.11 4.49
C ILE A 104 -3.04 -41.39 5.30
N GLU A 105 -3.21 -42.63 5.75
CA GLU A 105 -4.37 -43.04 6.55
C GLU A 105 -4.22 -42.62 8.02
N PHE A 106 -4.59 -41.38 8.34
CA PHE A 106 -4.58 -40.85 9.72
C PHE A 106 -5.67 -41.48 10.60
N ASP A 107 -6.89 -41.64 10.04
CA ASP A 107 -8.04 -42.22 10.72
C ASP A 107 -8.90 -43.00 9.71
N ASN A 108 -9.15 -44.27 9.97
CA ASN A 108 -9.99 -45.15 9.15
C ASN A 108 -11.38 -45.39 9.76
N GLN A 109 -11.66 -44.81 10.93
CA GLN A 109 -12.94 -44.97 11.61
C GLN A 109 -13.95 -43.93 11.13
N GLY A 110 -15.22 -44.33 11.07
CA GLY A 110 -16.34 -43.41 10.86
C GLY A 110 -16.64 -42.58 12.12
N ASP A 111 -17.86 -42.09 12.22
CA ASP A 111 -18.31 -41.32 13.38
C ASP A 111 -18.40 -42.22 14.64
N ARG A 112 -17.74 -41.79 15.73
CA ARG A 112 -17.86 -42.43 17.05
C ARG A 112 -19.30 -42.31 17.59
N ILE A 113 -19.81 -43.43 18.10
CA ILE A 113 -21.10 -43.53 18.79
C ILE A 113 -20.83 -43.72 20.29
N VAL A 114 -21.48 -42.91 21.13
CA VAL A 114 -21.39 -42.97 22.59
C VAL A 114 -22.75 -43.37 23.15
N THR A 115 -22.77 -44.45 23.93
CA THR A 115 -23.98 -44.91 24.63
C THR A 115 -24.13 -44.16 25.95
N VAL A 116 -25.17 -43.33 26.07
CA VAL A 116 -25.51 -42.62 27.32
C VAL A 116 -26.88 -43.09 27.79
N SER A 117 -26.95 -43.60 29.02
CA SER A 117 -28.20 -44.10 29.63
C SER A 117 -28.95 -45.15 28.79
N GLY A 118 -28.23 -45.96 28.01
CA GLY A 118 -28.79 -47.03 27.17
C GLY A 118 -29.26 -46.61 25.77
N THR A 119 -29.07 -45.34 25.41
CA THR A 119 -29.34 -44.83 24.06
C THR A 119 -28.02 -44.48 23.38
N ASP A 120 -27.87 -44.90 22.13
CA ASP A 120 -26.70 -44.61 21.30
C ASP A 120 -26.82 -43.21 20.68
N TYR A 121 -25.80 -42.38 20.91
CA TYR A 121 -25.71 -41.04 20.34
C TYR A 121 -24.48 -40.93 19.46
N GLN A 122 -24.64 -40.36 18.28
CA GLN A 122 -23.51 -39.95 17.46
C GLN A 122 -22.81 -38.78 18.15
N ALA A 123 -21.54 -38.99 18.54
CA ALA A 123 -20.76 -38.04 19.33
C ALA A 123 -19.91 -37.11 18.45
N GLU A 124 -19.60 -37.51 17.22
CA GLU A 124 -18.83 -36.70 16.27
C GLU A 124 -19.42 -36.75 14.87
N VAL A 125 -19.10 -35.75 14.06
CA VAL A 125 -19.47 -35.68 12.65
C VAL A 125 -18.21 -35.35 11.85
N LYS A 126 -17.73 -36.34 11.08
CA LYS A 126 -16.56 -36.23 10.22
C LYS A 126 -16.89 -35.90 8.76
N SER A 127 -18.15 -36.05 8.35
CA SER A 127 -18.54 -35.67 6.98
C SER A 127 -18.36 -34.17 6.78
N HIS A 128 -17.68 -33.78 5.69
CA HIS A 128 -17.33 -32.39 5.38
C HIS A 128 -16.48 -31.67 6.47
N GLN A 129 -15.72 -32.41 7.28
CA GLN A 129 -14.88 -31.85 8.34
C GLN A 129 -13.66 -31.04 7.84
N TRP A 130 -13.35 -31.12 6.54
CA TRP A 130 -12.22 -30.46 5.89
C TRP A 130 -10.85 -30.92 6.42
N PHE A 131 -10.67 -32.23 6.63
CA PHE A 131 -9.37 -32.76 7.06
C PHE A 131 -8.30 -32.57 5.97
N GLY A 132 -7.18 -31.97 6.34
CA GLY A 132 -6.14 -31.56 5.40
C GLY A 132 -6.32 -30.14 4.87
N ALA A 133 -7.18 -29.32 5.48
CA ALA A 133 -7.23 -27.88 5.19
C ALA A 133 -5.97 -27.15 5.68
N THR A 134 -5.35 -27.66 6.74
CA THR A 134 -4.08 -27.17 7.29
C THR A 134 -3.14 -28.35 7.43
N VAL A 135 -1.93 -28.24 6.88
CA VAL A 135 -0.85 -29.22 6.99
C VAL A 135 0.44 -28.50 7.33
N ARG A 136 1.14 -28.98 8.36
CA ARG A 136 2.47 -28.50 8.79
C ARG A 136 3.35 -29.68 9.15
N SER A 137 4.66 -29.53 9.02
CA SER A 137 5.63 -30.55 9.38
C SER A 137 6.69 -29.99 10.32
N HIS A 138 7.20 -30.85 11.21
CA HIS A 138 8.36 -30.53 12.03
C HIS A 138 9.15 -31.80 12.32
N GLY A 139 10.34 -31.89 11.71
CA GLY A 139 11.14 -33.12 11.72
C GLY A 139 10.40 -34.28 11.05
N ASP A 140 10.23 -35.37 11.79
CA ASP A 140 9.54 -36.59 11.33
C ASP A 140 8.01 -36.55 11.54
N THR A 141 7.48 -35.43 12.06
CA THR A 141 6.09 -35.30 12.48
C THR A 141 5.30 -34.43 11.49
N ILE A 142 4.06 -34.82 11.20
CA ILE A 142 3.11 -34.03 10.40
C ILE A 142 1.89 -33.75 11.24
N LEU A 143 1.47 -32.48 11.28
CA LEU A 143 0.20 -32.04 11.82
C LEU A 143 -0.77 -31.80 10.66
N ALA A 144 -1.93 -32.43 10.71
CA ALA A 144 -3.02 -32.21 9.76
C ALA A 144 -4.32 -31.90 10.51
N CYS A 145 -5.07 -30.89 10.09
CA CYS A 145 -6.27 -30.45 10.82
C CYS A 145 -7.55 -30.52 9.98
N ALA A 146 -8.66 -30.68 10.69
CA ALA A 146 -10.04 -30.66 10.20
C ALA A 146 -10.82 -29.55 10.93
N PRO A 147 -10.76 -28.30 10.45
CA PRO A 147 -11.33 -27.16 11.17
C PRO A 147 -12.86 -27.21 11.30
N LEU A 148 -13.55 -27.93 10.40
CA LEU A 148 -15.01 -28.07 10.41
C LEU A 148 -15.48 -29.37 11.08
N TYR A 149 -14.57 -30.12 11.70
CA TYR A 149 -14.94 -31.25 12.55
C TYR A 149 -15.90 -30.80 13.63
N SER A 150 -16.97 -31.57 13.79
CA SER A 150 -17.98 -31.27 14.80
C SER A 150 -18.03 -32.34 15.89
N TRP A 151 -18.28 -31.87 17.11
CA TRP A 151 -18.43 -32.67 18.32
C TRP A 151 -19.80 -32.40 18.96
N ARG A 152 -20.41 -33.45 19.55
CA ARG A 152 -21.72 -33.38 20.20
C ARG A 152 -21.62 -33.86 21.64
N THR A 153 -22.06 -33.02 22.58
CA THR A 153 -21.93 -33.31 24.02
C THR A 153 -23.26 -33.37 24.79
N LYS A 154 -24.41 -32.96 24.22
CA LYS A 154 -25.72 -33.04 24.89
C LYS A 154 -26.79 -33.78 24.06
N ALA A 155 -27.58 -34.61 24.75
CA ALA A 155 -28.63 -35.46 24.20
C ALA A 155 -29.84 -34.70 23.64
N ASP A 156 -30.18 -33.51 24.18
CA ASP A 156 -31.51 -32.90 24.00
C ASP A 156 -31.55 -31.68 23.06
N ILE A 157 -30.42 -31.18 22.55
CA ILE A 157 -30.37 -30.00 21.66
C ILE A 157 -29.72 -30.42 20.32
N PRO A 158 -30.30 -30.06 19.15
CA PRO A 158 -29.72 -30.37 17.83
C PRO A 158 -28.56 -29.42 17.45
N GLN A 159 -27.69 -29.08 18.40
CA GLN A 159 -26.50 -28.26 18.13
C GLN A 159 -25.29 -29.18 17.93
N SER A 160 -24.62 -29.01 16.79
CA SER A 160 -23.36 -29.65 16.41
C SER A 160 -22.28 -28.58 16.54
N ASP A 161 -21.41 -28.71 17.53
CA ASP A 161 -20.38 -27.71 17.85
C ASP A 161 -19.15 -27.95 16.96
N THR A 162 -18.83 -27.00 16.09
CA THR A 162 -17.68 -27.08 15.17
C THR A 162 -16.37 -26.76 15.91
N THR A 163 -15.96 -27.65 16.82
CA THR A 163 -14.77 -27.44 17.66
C THR A 163 -13.47 -27.49 16.88
N GLY A 164 -13.44 -28.24 15.77
CA GLY A 164 -12.21 -28.59 15.04
C GLY A 164 -11.41 -29.70 15.75
N THR A 165 -10.56 -30.39 14.99
CA THR A 165 -9.62 -31.39 15.50
C THR A 165 -8.37 -31.45 14.62
N CYS A 166 -7.25 -31.90 15.15
CA CYS A 166 -6.03 -32.17 14.41
C CYS A 166 -5.49 -33.57 14.72
N TYR A 167 -4.67 -34.08 13.82
CA TYR A 167 -3.95 -35.34 13.99
C TYR A 167 -2.47 -35.13 13.76
N LEU A 168 -1.65 -35.69 14.66
CA LEU A 168 -0.21 -35.79 14.50
C LEU A 168 0.15 -37.19 13.99
N SER A 169 0.83 -37.27 12.85
CA SER A 169 1.57 -38.45 12.41
C SER A 169 2.97 -38.38 12.97
N VAL A 170 3.41 -39.41 13.71
CA VAL A 170 4.75 -39.48 14.31
C VAL A 170 5.49 -40.72 13.82
N LYS A 171 6.83 -40.67 13.85
CA LYS A 171 7.69 -41.78 13.42
C LYS A 171 7.36 -42.25 12.01
N ASN A 172 7.25 -41.32 11.07
CA ASN A 172 7.09 -41.62 9.64
C ASN A 172 5.86 -42.50 9.33
N PHE A 173 4.67 -42.04 9.74
CA PHE A 173 3.35 -42.68 9.51
C PHE A 173 3.05 -43.95 10.32
N THR A 174 3.80 -44.23 11.39
CA THR A 174 3.59 -45.47 12.18
C THR A 174 2.67 -45.29 13.40
N LYS A 175 2.52 -44.06 13.90
CA LYS A 175 1.60 -43.76 15.00
C LYS A 175 0.87 -42.44 14.72
N PHE A 176 -0.44 -42.44 14.98
CA PHE A 176 -1.31 -41.28 14.83
C PHE A 176 -1.91 -40.88 16.18
N VAL A 177 -1.95 -39.59 16.46
CA VAL A 177 -2.42 -39.00 17.71
C VAL A 177 -3.43 -37.89 17.40
N GLU A 178 -4.63 -37.97 17.98
CA GLU A 178 -5.62 -36.90 17.89
C GLU A 178 -5.29 -35.79 18.90
N TYR A 179 -5.27 -34.54 18.45
CA TYR A 179 -5.14 -33.33 19.25
C TYR A 179 -6.30 -32.38 18.97
N ALA A 180 -7.24 -32.30 19.91
CA ALA A 180 -8.47 -31.51 19.80
C ALA A 180 -8.64 -30.59 21.02
N PRO A 181 -7.81 -29.55 21.17
CA PRO A 181 -7.75 -28.75 22.41
C PRO A 181 -9.03 -27.94 22.69
N CYS A 182 -9.84 -27.68 21.66
CA CYS A 182 -11.13 -26.98 21.79
C CYS A 182 -12.30 -27.90 22.14
N ARG A 183 -12.09 -29.23 22.18
CA ARG A 183 -13.09 -30.19 22.68
C ARG A 183 -13.04 -30.18 24.21
N THR A 184 -13.75 -29.22 24.82
CA THR A 184 -13.80 -28.98 26.27
C THR A 184 -15.23 -29.02 26.80
N GLU A 185 -15.42 -28.81 28.11
CA GLU A 185 -16.74 -28.71 28.75
C GLU A 185 -17.46 -27.38 28.44
N PHE A 186 -16.76 -26.39 27.85
CA PHE A 186 -17.32 -25.07 27.51
C PHE A 186 -17.99 -25.07 26.13
N ILE A 187 -19.11 -25.78 26.05
CA ILE A 187 -19.75 -26.23 24.80
C ILE A 187 -20.82 -25.25 24.31
N ASN A 188 -20.47 -23.97 24.09
CA ASN A 188 -21.39 -22.99 23.51
C ASN A 188 -20.63 -21.89 22.76
N GLU A 189 -21.39 -20.98 22.13
CA GLU A 189 -20.87 -19.78 21.47
C GLU A 189 -19.99 -18.95 22.41
N GLY A 190 -20.37 -18.80 23.68
CA GLY A 190 -19.58 -18.10 24.69
C GLY A 190 -18.33 -18.83 25.18
N GLY A 191 -18.12 -20.09 24.74
CA GLY A 191 -17.01 -20.95 25.10
C GLY A 191 -16.17 -21.33 23.87
N GLN A 192 -15.88 -22.61 23.69
CA GLN A 192 -15.03 -23.12 22.58
C GLN A 192 -15.81 -24.00 21.60
N GLY A 193 -17.15 -24.04 21.67
CA GLY A 193 -17.97 -24.90 20.81
C GLY A 193 -17.77 -24.63 19.31
N TYR A 194 -17.55 -23.38 18.92
CA TYR A 194 -17.32 -22.97 17.53
C TYR A 194 -15.86 -22.67 17.23
N CYS A 195 -14.92 -23.13 18.07
CA CYS A 195 -13.50 -22.77 17.97
C CYS A 195 -12.90 -22.94 16.57
N GLN A 196 -13.27 -24.01 15.85
CA GLN A 196 -12.64 -24.41 14.60
C GLN A 196 -11.12 -24.56 14.73
N GLY A 197 -10.68 -25.18 15.82
CA GLY A 197 -9.27 -25.36 16.14
C GLY A 197 -8.54 -26.11 15.01
N GLY A 198 -7.44 -25.51 14.54
CA GLY A 198 -6.67 -26.03 13.41
C GLY A 198 -6.96 -25.29 12.11
N PHE A 199 -7.76 -24.21 12.15
CA PHE A 199 -7.98 -23.32 11.01
C PHE A 199 -6.67 -22.75 10.47
N SER A 200 -5.74 -22.41 11.38
CA SER A 200 -4.35 -22.13 11.07
C SER A 200 -3.46 -22.84 12.08
N ALA A 201 -2.25 -23.19 11.67
CA ALA A 201 -1.28 -23.82 12.55
C ALA A 201 0.15 -23.56 12.09
N ASP A 202 1.08 -23.64 13.04
CA ASP A 202 2.52 -23.63 12.79
C ASP A 202 3.29 -24.39 13.87
N PHE A 203 4.59 -24.60 13.65
CA PHE A 203 5.52 -25.14 14.64
C PHE A 203 6.60 -24.13 14.99
N THR A 204 6.90 -23.98 16.28
CA THR A 204 8.16 -23.36 16.70
C THR A 204 9.34 -24.29 16.37
N LYS A 205 10.56 -23.74 16.33
CA LYS A 205 11.83 -24.47 16.15
C LYS A 205 12.01 -25.59 17.19
N ASP A 206 11.54 -25.38 18.41
CA ASP A 206 11.58 -26.38 19.48
C ASP A 206 10.48 -27.45 19.37
N GLY A 207 9.58 -27.31 18.39
CA GLY A 207 8.51 -28.27 18.14
C GLY A 207 7.25 -28.09 18.98
N LYS A 208 6.99 -26.89 19.51
CA LYS A 208 5.66 -26.58 20.03
C LYS A 208 4.70 -26.38 18.86
N VAL A 209 3.53 -27.01 18.94
CA VAL A 209 2.41 -26.74 18.04
C VAL A 209 1.80 -25.41 18.45
N VAL A 210 1.54 -24.54 17.48
CA VAL A 210 0.74 -23.32 17.62
C VAL A 210 -0.48 -23.47 16.73
N LEU A 211 -1.67 -23.25 17.28
CA LEU A 211 -2.94 -23.55 16.63
C LEU A 211 -3.92 -22.38 16.81
N GLY A 212 -4.44 -21.89 15.69
CA GLY A 212 -5.47 -20.86 15.64
C GLY A 212 -6.88 -21.45 15.60
N GLY A 213 -7.77 -20.84 16.39
CA GLY A 213 -9.18 -21.19 16.51
C GLY A 213 -10.05 -19.93 16.46
N PRO A 214 -10.40 -19.42 15.26
CA PRO A 214 -11.03 -18.11 15.10
C PRO A 214 -12.46 -17.99 15.66
N GLY A 215 -13.13 -19.10 15.98
CA GLY A 215 -14.52 -19.08 16.43
C GLY A 215 -14.74 -19.21 17.94
N SER A 216 -13.68 -19.30 18.74
CA SER A 216 -13.79 -19.31 20.21
C SER A 216 -14.36 -17.99 20.74
N PHE A 217 -15.16 -18.07 21.81
CA PHE A 217 -15.71 -16.95 22.56
C PHE A 217 -16.45 -15.92 21.69
N PHE A 218 -17.62 -16.25 21.16
CA PHE A 218 -18.40 -15.39 20.24
C PHE A 218 -17.57 -14.88 19.07
N TRP A 219 -16.78 -15.78 18.45
CA TRP A 219 -15.90 -15.44 17.33
C TRP A 219 -14.84 -14.37 17.63
N GLN A 220 -14.52 -14.13 18.91
CA GLN A 220 -13.31 -13.39 19.29
C GLN A 220 -12.07 -14.07 18.70
N GLY A 221 -12.04 -15.40 18.79
CA GLY A 221 -10.94 -16.25 18.36
C GLY A 221 -9.92 -16.54 19.47
N GLN A 222 -9.07 -17.51 19.22
CA GLN A 222 -8.12 -18.04 20.19
C GLN A 222 -6.85 -18.57 19.52
N VAL A 223 -5.74 -18.51 20.25
CA VAL A 223 -4.48 -19.17 19.92
C VAL A 223 -4.14 -20.12 21.05
N ILE A 224 -3.74 -21.35 20.70
CA ILE A 224 -3.43 -22.44 21.63
C ILE A 224 -2.05 -22.98 21.27
N SER A 225 -1.20 -23.21 22.27
CA SER A 225 0.12 -23.81 22.06
C SER A 225 0.41 -24.93 23.06
N ALA A 226 1.05 -25.99 22.59
CA ALA A 226 1.51 -27.12 23.40
C ALA A 226 2.71 -27.82 22.74
N ALA A 227 3.61 -28.38 23.57
CA ALA A 227 4.74 -29.16 23.08
C ALA A 227 4.28 -30.47 22.41
N LYS A 228 4.84 -30.81 21.23
CA LYS A 228 4.43 -32.02 20.50
C LYS A 228 4.64 -33.30 21.32
N GLU A 229 5.69 -33.38 22.12
CA GLU A 229 6.01 -34.51 22.99
C GLU A 229 4.92 -34.73 24.04
N GLU A 230 4.42 -33.65 24.65
CA GLU A 230 3.37 -33.72 25.67
C GLU A 230 2.01 -34.07 25.06
N ILE A 231 1.71 -33.60 23.84
CA ILE A 231 0.52 -34.04 23.09
C ILE A 231 0.56 -35.56 22.85
N ILE A 232 1.71 -36.08 22.41
CA ILE A 232 1.89 -37.52 22.12
C ILE A 232 1.77 -38.36 23.40
N LYS A 233 2.23 -37.82 24.54
CA LYS A 233 2.20 -38.48 25.86
C LYS A 233 0.81 -38.46 26.48
N ALA A 234 0.05 -37.39 26.31
CA ALA A 234 -1.31 -37.25 26.82
C ALA A 234 -2.33 -38.15 26.08
N TYR A 235 -2.01 -38.58 24.86
CA TYR A 235 -2.95 -39.30 24.01
C TYR A 235 -3.38 -40.67 24.52
N TYR A 236 -4.70 -40.83 24.73
CA TYR A 236 -5.34 -42.10 25.05
C TYR A 236 -6.65 -42.27 24.24
N PRO A 237 -6.76 -43.27 23.35
CA PRO A 237 -7.90 -43.44 22.43
C PRO A 237 -9.29 -43.56 23.08
N GLY A 238 -9.36 -43.89 24.38
CA GLY A 238 -10.62 -43.99 25.14
C GLY A 238 -11.07 -42.72 25.85
N TYR A 239 -10.26 -41.64 25.84
CA TYR A 239 -10.62 -40.36 26.45
C TYR A 239 -10.82 -39.29 25.37
N PHE A 240 -12.02 -38.72 25.33
CA PHE A 240 -12.38 -37.70 24.36
C PHE A 240 -11.77 -36.34 24.73
N MET A 241 -11.82 -35.94 25.99
CA MET A 241 -11.22 -34.69 26.46
C MET A 241 -9.87 -34.99 27.11
N GLN A 242 -8.79 -34.57 26.45
CA GLN A 242 -7.43 -34.81 26.92
C GLN A 242 -6.84 -33.51 27.49
N SER A 243 -6.18 -33.61 28.64
CA SER A 243 -5.44 -32.51 29.23
C SER A 243 -3.96 -32.68 28.89
N VAL A 244 -3.39 -31.70 28.19
CA VAL A 244 -1.98 -31.67 27.81
C VAL A 244 -1.20 -30.81 28.82
N GLU A 245 -0.16 -31.39 29.42
CA GLU A 245 0.68 -30.70 30.38
C GLU A 245 1.41 -29.52 29.70
N GLY A 246 1.39 -28.34 30.33
CA GLY A 246 2.05 -27.14 29.79
C GLY A 246 1.32 -26.47 28.61
N GLN A 247 0.10 -26.90 28.25
CA GLN A 247 -0.70 -26.22 27.23
C GLN A 247 -1.04 -24.78 27.67
N THR A 248 -0.75 -23.82 26.81
CA THR A 248 -1.08 -22.40 26.98
C THR A 248 -2.12 -21.97 25.96
N GLN A 249 -3.02 -21.07 26.34
CA GLN A 249 -4.04 -20.55 25.42
C GLN A 249 -4.46 -19.13 25.79
N THR A 250 -4.83 -18.35 24.77
CA THR A 250 -5.45 -17.03 24.98
C THR A 250 -6.83 -17.19 25.62
N ARG A 251 -7.28 -16.16 26.34
CA ARG A 251 -8.51 -16.17 27.14
C ARG A 251 -9.57 -15.25 26.54
N GLN A 252 -10.82 -15.48 26.92
CA GLN A 252 -11.94 -14.60 26.57
C GLN A 252 -11.67 -13.15 26.98
N ALA A 253 -11.92 -12.23 26.06
CA ALA A 253 -11.82 -10.79 26.23
C ALA A 253 -13.21 -10.14 26.39
N GLN A 254 -13.23 -8.80 26.48
CA GLN A 254 -14.46 -8.01 26.52
C GLN A 254 -15.26 -8.13 25.22
N ILE A 255 -16.58 -7.95 25.31
CA ILE A 255 -17.57 -8.06 24.21
C ILE A 255 -17.19 -7.23 22.97
N LYS A 256 -16.45 -6.12 23.14
CA LYS A 256 -15.99 -5.28 22.01
C LYS A 256 -15.04 -6.00 21.03
N TYR A 257 -14.51 -7.17 21.41
CA TYR A 257 -13.61 -7.99 20.60
C TYR A 257 -14.33 -9.18 19.95
N ASP A 258 -15.63 -9.34 20.16
CA ASP A 258 -16.41 -10.38 19.48
C ASP A 258 -16.30 -10.21 17.95
N ASP A 259 -16.51 -11.30 17.20
CA ASP A 259 -16.44 -11.32 15.74
C ASP A 259 -15.11 -10.90 15.09
N SER A 260 -14.00 -10.95 15.83
CA SER A 260 -12.67 -10.48 15.40
C SER A 260 -11.82 -11.53 14.66
N TYR A 261 -12.09 -12.83 14.87
CA TYR A 261 -11.36 -13.96 14.28
C TYR A 261 -9.86 -14.03 14.63
N HIS A 262 -9.52 -13.85 15.91
CA HIS A 262 -8.14 -14.02 16.38
C HIS A 262 -7.65 -15.45 16.14
N GLY A 263 -6.49 -15.59 15.51
CA GLY A 263 -5.93 -16.88 15.11
C GLY A 263 -6.42 -17.34 13.73
N TYR A 264 -6.95 -16.42 12.90
CA TYR A 264 -7.28 -16.71 11.50
C TYR A 264 -6.04 -17.14 10.72
N SER A 265 -4.91 -16.49 10.98
CA SER A 265 -3.59 -16.88 10.51
C SER A 265 -2.61 -16.86 11.68
N VAL A 266 -1.59 -17.71 11.64
CA VAL A 266 -0.52 -17.75 12.64
C VAL A 266 0.84 -17.90 11.96
N ALA A 267 1.86 -17.33 12.57
CA ALA A 267 3.28 -17.53 12.27
C ALA A 267 4.08 -17.45 13.57
N VAL A 268 5.34 -17.88 13.54
CA VAL A 268 6.24 -17.88 14.71
C VAL A 268 7.55 -17.16 14.39
N GLY A 269 8.11 -16.43 15.35
CA GLY A 269 9.36 -15.70 15.17
C GLY A 269 9.83 -15.08 16.47
N GLU A 270 11.09 -14.69 16.55
CA GLU A 270 11.65 -14.08 17.77
C GLU A 270 11.50 -12.56 17.73
N PHE A 271 10.67 -11.99 18.62
CA PHE A 271 10.44 -10.54 18.67
C PHE A 271 10.78 -9.92 20.04
N SER A 272 10.74 -10.70 21.11
CA SER A 272 10.89 -10.22 22.47
C SER A 272 12.35 -10.04 22.93
N GLY A 273 13.30 -10.70 22.26
CA GLY A 273 14.73 -10.70 22.59
C GLY A 273 15.09 -11.68 23.72
N ASP A 274 14.26 -12.69 23.99
CA ASP A 274 14.46 -13.70 25.04
C ASP A 274 14.89 -15.08 24.52
N ASP A 275 15.22 -15.16 23.24
CA ASP A 275 15.60 -16.38 22.50
C ASP A 275 14.50 -17.47 22.46
N VAL A 276 13.24 -17.12 22.77
CA VAL A 276 12.07 -17.99 22.67
C VAL A 276 11.10 -17.46 21.64
N GLU A 277 10.89 -18.24 20.56
CA GLU A 277 9.98 -17.82 19.49
C GLU A 277 8.58 -17.47 19.99
N ASP A 278 8.18 -16.25 19.67
CA ASP A 278 6.88 -15.66 19.90
C ASP A 278 5.89 -16.05 18.81
N VAL A 279 4.61 -15.77 19.06
CA VAL A 279 3.51 -16.13 18.16
C VAL A 279 2.89 -14.87 17.57
N VAL A 280 2.85 -14.81 16.25
CA VAL A 280 2.10 -13.78 15.51
C VAL A 280 0.73 -14.33 15.15
N ALA A 281 -0.32 -13.59 15.46
CA ALA A 281 -1.70 -13.99 15.18
C ALA A 281 -2.45 -12.91 14.41
N GLY A 282 -3.00 -13.30 13.26
CA GLY A 282 -3.89 -12.46 12.45
C GLY A 282 -5.31 -12.40 13.02
N VAL A 283 -5.88 -11.20 13.00
CA VAL A 283 -7.21 -10.85 13.52
C VAL A 283 -7.94 -9.98 12.50
N PRO A 284 -8.29 -10.52 11.31
CA PRO A 284 -8.69 -9.74 10.14
C PRO A 284 -9.97 -8.91 10.29
N LYS A 285 -10.81 -9.24 11.27
CA LYS A 285 -12.04 -8.48 11.58
C LYS A 285 -11.92 -7.61 12.83
N GLY A 286 -10.75 -7.58 13.47
CA GLY A 286 -10.48 -6.77 14.65
C GLY A 286 -10.66 -5.27 14.38
N VAL A 287 -10.90 -4.51 15.46
CA VAL A 287 -10.96 -3.04 15.45
C VAL A 287 -11.91 -2.51 14.38
N MET A 288 -13.21 -2.85 14.47
CA MET A 288 -14.23 -2.40 13.51
C MET A 288 -13.90 -2.75 12.04
N LEU A 289 -13.42 -3.98 11.78
CA LEU A 289 -13.04 -4.48 10.45
C LEU A 289 -11.82 -3.78 9.80
N TYR A 290 -11.07 -2.94 10.52
CA TYR A 290 -9.76 -2.48 10.04
C TYR A 290 -8.73 -3.61 9.97
N GLY A 291 -8.94 -4.67 10.76
CA GLY A 291 -8.02 -5.78 10.90
C GLY A 291 -6.88 -5.45 11.86
N LEU A 292 -6.39 -6.48 12.53
CA LEU A 292 -5.35 -6.38 13.54
C LEU A 292 -4.39 -7.57 13.40
N VAL A 293 -3.12 -7.36 13.72
CA VAL A 293 -2.14 -8.43 13.96
C VAL A 293 -1.59 -8.26 15.37
N SER A 294 -1.58 -9.35 16.14
CA SER A 294 -1.07 -9.38 17.52
C SER A 294 0.20 -10.23 17.59
N VAL A 295 1.26 -9.68 18.16
CA VAL A 295 2.46 -10.44 18.56
C VAL A 295 2.27 -10.84 20.02
N LEU A 296 2.27 -12.14 20.27
CA LEU A 296 2.01 -12.78 21.56
C LEU A 296 3.29 -13.42 22.07
N ASN A 297 3.56 -13.30 23.38
CA ASN A 297 4.73 -13.92 23.99
C ASN A 297 4.71 -15.46 23.84
N GLY A 298 5.84 -16.06 23.44
CA GLY A 298 5.97 -17.50 23.20
C GLY A 298 5.77 -18.41 24.43
N THR A 299 5.83 -17.85 25.65
CA THR A 299 5.70 -18.61 26.90
C THR A 299 4.28 -18.58 27.49
N ASP A 300 3.60 -17.44 27.46
CA ASP A 300 2.29 -17.27 28.12
C ASP A 300 1.17 -16.76 27.20
N LEU A 301 1.47 -16.52 25.92
CA LEU A 301 0.56 -16.02 24.89
C LEU A 301 -0.11 -14.68 25.22
N LYS A 302 0.51 -13.85 26.08
CA LYS A 302 0.04 -12.47 26.28
C LYS A 302 0.46 -11.58 25.12
N SER A 303 -0.43 -10.68 24.73
CA SER A 303 -0.17 -9.68 23.70
C SER A 303 0.92 -8.70 24.14
N MET A 304 1.94 -8.54 23.29
CA MET A 304 3.07 -7.62 23.47
C MET A 304 2.94 -6.43 22.52
N LEU A 305 2.67 -6.69 21.24
CA LEU A 305 2.51 -5.67 20.20
C LEU A 305 1.24 -5.91 19.39
N ASN A 306 0.65 -4.83 18.90
CA ASN A 306 -0.56 -4.86 18.09
C ASN A 306 -0.45 -3.86 16.93
N TYR A 307 -0.63 -4.33 15.70
CA TYR A 307 -0.64 -3.51 14.49
C TYR A 307 -2.05 -3.50 13.90
N THR A 308 -2.58 -2.31 13.60
CA THR A 308 -3.92 -2.14 13.03
C THR A 308 -3.81 -1.82 11.54
N GLY A 309 -4.67 -2.41 10.72
CA GLY A 309 -4.72 -2.10 9.29
C GLY A 309 -5.19 -0.66 9.03
N GLU A 310 -4.83 -0.12 7.87
CA GLU A 310 -5.15 1.28 7.51
C GLU A 310 -6.56 1.45 6.92
N GLN A 311 -7.17 0.37 6.40
CA GLN A 311 -8.42 0.41 5.66
C GLN A 311 -9.41 -0.66 6.15
N MET A 312 -10.61 -0.21 6.52
CA MET A 312 -11.74 -1.07 6.87
C MET A 312 -12.11 -2.00 5.71
N GLY A 313 -12.31 -3.28 5.99
CA GLY A 313 -12.70 -4.30 5.01
C GLY A 313 -11.55 -4.83 4.16
N SER A 314 -10.31 -4.35 4.36
CA SER A 314 -9.12 -4.83 3.64
C SER A 314 -8.67 -6.24 4.05
N TYR A 315 -9.21 -6.74 5.17
CA TYR A 315 -8.89 -8.04 5.76
C TYR A 315 -7.42 -8.14 6.21
N PHE A 316 -6.85 -7.04 6.70
CA PHE A 316 -5.49 -6.98 7.24
C PHE A 316 -5.25 -8.02 8.36
N GLY A 317 -4.27 -8.89 8.17
CA GLY A 317 -4.06 -10.06 9.03
C GLY A 317 -4.63 -11.36 8.46
N TYR A 318 -5.08 -11.35 7.20
CA TYR A 318 -5.49 -12.56 6.48
C TYR A 318 -4.35 -13.60 6.39
N ALA A 319 -3.16 -13.12 6.05
CA ALA A 319 -1.93 -13.89 6.03
C ALA A 319 -0.87 -13.17 6.85
N VAL A 320 -0.09 -13.93 7.62
CA VAL A 320 1.07 -13.43 8.35
C VAL A 320 2.25 -14.35 8.04
N ALA A 321 3.45 -13.78 7.94
CA ALA A 321 4.68 -14.52 7.76
C ALA A 321 5.82 -13.82 8.49
N THR A 322 6.83 -14.60 8.86
CA THR A 322 8.01 -14.14 9.59
C THR A 322 9.27 -14.66 8.89
N ALA A 323 10.26 -13.79 8.71
CA ALA A 323 11.55 -14.13 8.11
C ALA A 323 12.55 -12.99 8.34
N ASP A 324 13.84 -13.30 8.42
CA ASP A 324 14.92 -12.29 8.46
C ASP A 324 15.26 -11.84 7.03
N ILE A 325 14.60 -10.81 6.51
CA ILE A 325 14.70 -10.42 5.10
C ILE A 325 15.99 -9.68 4.79
N ASN A 326 16.46 -8.86 5.73
CA ASN A 326 17.69 -8.07 5.60
C ASN A 326 18.93 -8.76 6.17
N ASN A 327 18.81 -10.01 6.63
CA ASN A 327 19.88 -10.86 7.18
C ASN A 327 20.66 -10.18 8.33
N ASP A 328 19.94 -9.56 9.25
CA ASP A 328 20.51 -8.94 10.44
C ASP A 328 20.40 -9.80 11.71
N GLY A 329 19.81 -10.99 11.59
CA GLY A 329 19.61 -11.97 12.64
C GLY A 329 18.29 -11.81 13.41
N MET A 330 17.47 -10.81 13.09
CA MET A 330 16.16 -10.58 13.71
C MET A 330 15.02 -11.01 12.80
N SER A 331 13.85 -11.32 13.36
CA SER A 331 12.70 -11.77 12.58
C SER A 331 11.89 -10.57 12.11
N ASP A 332 11.71 -10.41 10.80
CA ASP A 332 10.80 -9.39 10.26
C ASP A 332 9.37 -9.92 10.20
N LEU A 333 8.40 -9.01 10.22
CA LEU A 333 6.97 -9.33 10.13
C LEU A 333 6.38 -8.87 8.80
N LEU A 334 5.70 -9.79 8.12
CA LEU A 334 4.90 -9.51 6.94
C LEU A 334 3.41 -9.75 7.20
N VAL A 335 2.57 -8.84 6.71
CA VAL A 335 1.12 -8.91 6.87
C VAL A 335 0.40 -8.69 5.55
N GLY A 336 -0.50 -9.62 5.19
CA GLY A 336 -1.36 -9.52 4.01
C GLY A 336 -2.72 -8.90 4.30
N ALA A 337 -3.16 -8.03 3.39
CA ALA A 337 -4.50 -7.44 3.32
C ALA A 337 -5.04 -7.59 1.88
N PRO A 338 -5.48 -8.80 1.49
CA PRO A 338 -5.79 -9.13 0.10
C PRO A 338 -6.98 -8.36 -0.48
N MET A 339 -7.86 -7.80 0.36
CA MET A 339 -9.03 -7.02 -0.07
C MET A 339 -8.77 -5.51 -0.02
N TYR A 340 -7.52 -5.09 0.12
CA TYR A 340 -7.16 -3.68 0.14
C TYR A 340 -7.49 -3.00 -1.19
N MET A 341 -8.13 -1.83 -1.12
CA MET A 341 -8.53 -1.04 -2.27
C MET A 341 -7.63 0.20 -2.45
N THR A 342 -7.22 0.44 -3.70
CA THR A 342 -6.57 1.69 -4.12
C THR A 342 -7.51 2.53 -4.97
N ARG A 343 -7.19 3.81 -5.18
CA ARG A 343 -7.89 4.64 -6.16
C ARG A 343 -7.21 4.49 -7.53
N GLY A 344 -7.96 3.98 -8.49
CA GLY A 344 -7.54 3.89 -9.89
C GLY A 344 -7.40 5.27 -10.54
N SER A 345 -6.92 5.28 -11.79
CA SER A 345 -6.74 6.52 -12.58
C SER A 345 -8.06 7.27 -12.82
N ASP A 346 -9.19 6.57 -12.81
CA ASP A 346 -10.54 7.13 -12.90
C ASP A 346 -11.14 7.55 -11.54
N SER A 347 -10.32 7.53 -10.47
CA SER A 347 -10.70 7.80 -9.09
C SER A 347 -11.69 6.82 -8.46
N ARG A 348 -11.95 5.66 -9.09
CA ARG A 348 -12.77 4.59 -8.49
C ARG A 348 -11.93 3.73 -7.57
N LEU A 349 -12.59 3.12 -6.60
CA LEU A 349 -11.95 2.14 -5.71
C LEU A 349 -11.80 0.81 -6.44
N GLU A 350 -10.58 0.31 -6.48
CA GLU A 350 -10.21 -0.96 -7.10
C GLU A 350 -9.55 -1.84 -6.03
N GLU A 351 -10.15 -3.01 -5.76
CA GLU A 351 -9.56 -4.03 -4.87
C GLU A 351 -8.33 -4.61 -5.55
N VAL A 352 -7.14 -4.39 -5.00
CA VAL A 352 -5.89 -4.86 -5.58
C VAL A 352 -5.06 -5.70 -4.61
N GLY A 353 -5.31 -5.57 -3.31
CA GLY A 353 -4.54 -6.22 -2.25
C GLY A 353 -3.25 -5.49 -1.90
N ARG A 354 -2.77 -5.69 -0.68
CA ARG A 354 -1.55 -5.06 -0.15
C ARG A 354 -0.84 -5.99 0.83
N VAL A 355 0.49 -5.92 0.86
CA VAL A 355 1.35 -6.57 1.85
C VAL A 355 2.19 -5.49 2.55
N TYR A 356 2.30 -5.59 3.87
CA TYR A 356 3.03 -4.67 4.72
C TYR A 356 4.27 -5.38 5.27
N LEU A 357 5.42 -4.71 5.21
CA LEU A 357 6.68 -5.19 5.79
C LEU A 357 7.06 -4.31 7.00
N TYR A 358 7.24 -4.97 8.14
CA TYR A 358 7.76 -4.37 9.36
C TYR A 358 9.12 -4.99 9.66
N LEU A 359 10.19 -4.21 9.51
CA LEU A 359 11.55 -4.67 9.81
C LEU A 359 11.82 -4.55 11.30
N GLN A 360 12.37 -5.59 11.91
CA GLN A 360 12.74 -5.52 13.32
C GLN A 360 14.08 -4.77 13.49
N ARG A 361 14.12 -3.75 14.35
CA ARG A 361 15.32 -2.97 14.66
C ARG A 361 15.89 -3.27 16.04
N GLY A 362 15.08 -3.89 16.88
CA GLY A 362 15.43 -4.34 18.22
C GLY A 362 14.28 -5.11 18.86
N PRO A 363 14.45 -5.56 20.12
CA PRO A 363 13.39 -6.22 20.87
C PRO A 363 12.11 -5.38 20.92
N LEU A 364 11.02 -5.93 20.42
CA LEU A 364 9.70 -5.31 20.33
C LEU A 364 9.65 -3.98 19.54
N ASP A 365 10.66 -3.71 18.71
CA ASP A 365 10.75 -2.51 17.86
C ASP A 365 10.70 -2.92 16.40
N LEU A 366 9.50 -2.93 15.81
CA LEU A 366 9.31 -3.16 14.37
C LEU A 366 8.90 -1.88 13.65
N GLU A 367 9.71 -1.49 12.67
CA GLU A 367 9.59 -0.28 11.87
C GLU A 367 8.82 -0.56 10.57
N PRO A 368 7.70 0.14 10.28
CA PRO A 368 7.01 0.00 9.00
C PRO A 368 7.88 0.54 7.88
N THR A 369 8.32 -0.35 6.99
CA THR A 369 9.36 -0.02 5.99
C THR A 369 8.80 0.07 4.58
N LEU A 370 7.92 -0.86 4.18
CA LEU A 370 7.43 -0.95 2.80
C LEU A 370 6.01 -1.49 2.72
N ASN A 371 5.20 -0.90 1.83
CA ASN A 371 3.87 -1.37 1.48
C ASN A 371 3.84 -1.81 0.01
N LEU A 372 3.84 -3.11 -0.24
CA LEU A 372 3.68 -3.67 -1.58
C LEU A 372 2.21 -3.69 -1.96
N THR A 373 1.83 -3.01 -3.04
CA THR A 373 0.44 -2.96 -3.50
C THR A 373 0.30 -3.78 -4.78
N GLY A 374 -0.72 -4.63 -4.84
CA GLY A 374 -1.02 -5.41 -6.03
C GLY A 374 -1.39 -4.51 -7.20
N THR A 375 -1.19 -5.02 -8.42
CA THR A 375 -1.53 -4.31 -9.67
C THR A 375 -2.80 -4.85 -10.32
N GLN A 376 -3.28 -6.01 -9.88
CA GLN A 376 -4.40 -6.71 -10.50
C GLN A 376 -5.70 -6.56 -9.71
N VAL A 377 -6.72 -6.03 -10.37
CA VAL A 377 -8.04 -5.80 -9.78
C VAL A 377 -8.71 -7.15 -9.48
N PHE A 378 -9.20 -7.31 -8.25
CA PHE A 378 -9.74 -8.55 -7.67
C PHE A 378 -8.77 -9.74 -7.65
N GLY A 379 -7.47 -9.51 -7.90
CA GLY A 379 -6.46 -10.55 -7.92
C GLY A 379 -6.12 -11.10 -6.52
N ARG A 380 -6.42 -10.31 -5.47
CA ARG A 380 -6.16 -10.59 -4.05
C ARG A 380 -4.68 -10.78 -3.72
N PHE A 381 -3.87 -9.81 -4.14
CA PHE A 381 -2.44 -9.78 -3.81
C PHE A 381 -2.22 -9.82 -2.28
N GLY A 382 -1.38 -10.74 -1.81
CA GLY A 382 -1.13 -10.93 -0.38
C GLY A 382 -2.06 -11.95 0.29
N SER A 383 -2.76 -12.79 -0.48
CA SER A 383 -3.49 -13.94 0.07
C SER A 383 -2.56 -14.97 0.72
N THR A 384 -1.35 -15.15 0.19
CA THR A 384 -0.34 -16.02 0.81
C THR A 384 1.01 -15.36 0.69
N ILE A 385 1.78 -15.43 1.78
CA ILE A 385 3.15 -14.92 1.87
C ILE A 385 3.99 -16.10 2.33
N ALA A 386 5.01 -16.47 1.57
CA ALA A 386 5.88 -17.59 1.88
C ALA A 386 7.34 -17.15 1.85
N PRO A 387 8.05 -17.27 2.99
CA PRO A 387 9.51 -17.20 2.99
C PRO A 387 10.13 -18.29 2.12
N LEU A 388 11.10 -17.89 1.29
CA LEU A 388 11.80 -18.78 0.37
C LEU A 388 13.21 -19.12 0.85
N GLY A 389 13.69 -18.44 1.89
CA GLY A 389 15.12 -18.42 2.21
C GLY A 389 15.90 -17.64 1.15
N ASP A 390 17.21 -17.76 1.14
CA ASP A 390 18.08 -17.13 0.14
C ASP A 390 18.01 -17.88 -1.19
N LEU A 391 17.05 -17.49 -2.04
CA LEU A 391 16.67 -18.17 -3.27
C LEU A 391 17.70 -17.92 -4.37
N ASN A 392 18.34 -16.76 -4.40
CA ASN A 392 19.40 -16.42 -5.36
C ASN A 392 20.84 -16.59 -4.80
N GLN A 393 20.98 -16.97 -3.53
CA GLN A 393 22.24 -17.14 -2.83
C GLN A 393 23.08 -15.86 -2.69
N ASP A 394 22.45 -14.69 -2.64
CA ASP A 394 23.11 -13.38 -2.52
C ASP A 394 23.39 -12.95 -1.06
N GLY A 395 22.91 -13.73 -0.10
CA GLY A 395 23.07 -13.48 1.33
C GLY A 395 21.86 -12.84 2.01
N TYR A 396 20.75 -12.63 1.31
CA TYR A 396 19.50 -12.11 1.89
C TYR A 396 18.34 -13.10 1.64
N ASN A 397 17.35 -13.13 2.53
CA ASN A 397 16.21 -14.02 2.34
C ASN A 397 15.17 -13.40 1.40
N ASP A 398 14.58 -14.25 0.56
CA ASP A 398 13.62 -13.89 -0.47
C ASP A 398 12.20 -14.35 -0.10
N LEU A 399 11.20 -13.79 -0.79
CA LEU A 399 9.78 -14.00 -0.52
C LEU A 399 8.98 -14.31 -1.78
N ALA A 400 7.98 -15.17 -1.64
CA ALA A 400 6.91 -15.35 -2.62
C ALA A 400 5.61 -14.75 -2.08
N ILE A 401 4.94 -13.94 -2.90
CA ILE A 401 3.61 -13.38 -2.60
C ILE A 401 2.64 -13.79 -3.70
N SER A 402 1.48 -14.33 -3.33
CA SER A 402 0.48 -14.76 -4.28
C SER A 402 -0.59 -13.71 -4.59
N CYS A 403 -1.14 -13.85 -5.80
CA CYS A 403 -2.30 -13.14 -6.31
C CYS A 403 -3.19 -14.21 -6.98
N PRO A 404 -3.89 -15.05 -6.19
CA PRO A 404 -4.44 -16.33 -6.66
C PRO A 404 -5.58 -16.22 -7.67
N PHE A 405 -6.13 -15.01 -7.86
CA PHE A 405 -7.16 -14.72 -8.85
C PHE A 405 -6.70 -13.71 -9.91
N GLY A 406 -5.40 -13.40 -9.93
CA GLY A 406 -4.77 -12.59 -10.98
C GLY A 406 -4.47 -13.40 -12.25
N GLY A 407 -3.86 -12.74 -13.23
CA GLY A 407 -3.65 -13.23 -14.59
C GLY A 407 -4.79 -12.80 -15.51
N GLU A 408 -4.53 -12.76 -16.82
CA GLU A 408 -5.54 -12.37 -17.82
C GLU A 408 -6.79 -13.28 -17.79
N ASP A 409 -6.59 -14.59 -17.55
CA ASP A 409 -7.68 -15.58 -17.45
C ASP A 409 -8.01 -15.96 -16.00
N GLN A 410 -7.60 -15.15 -15.01
CA GLN A 410 -7.75 -15.42 -13.58
C GLN A 410 -7.17 -16.78 -13.17
N GLN A 411 -6.09 -17.22 -13.82
CA GLN A 411 -5.41 -18.47 -13.52
C GLN A 411 -4.65 -18.47 -12.18
N GLY A 412 -4.37 -17.28 -11.63
CA GLY A 412 -3.57 -17.05 -10.44
C GLY A 412 -2.09 -16.77 -10.77
N LEU A 413 -1.45 -15.93 -9.95
CA LEU A 413 -0.05 -15.53 -10.08
C LEU A 413 0.72 -15.71 -8.77
N VAL A 414 2.02 -15.98 -8.89
CA VAL A 414 2.97 -15.94 -7.78
C VAL A 414 4.13 -15.01 -8.16
N LEU A 415 4.39 -14.02 -7.32
CA LEU A 415 5.41 -12.99 -7.54
C LEU A 415 6.57 -13.22 -6.56
N ILE A 416 7.80 -13.24 -7.06
CA ILE A 416 9.01 -13.42 -6.26
C ILE A 416 9.67 -12.07 -6.02
N TYR A 417 9.99 -11.78 -4.77
CA TYR A 417 10.63 -10.55 -4.34
C TYR A 417 11.96 -10.87 -3.65
N ASN A 418 13.04 -10.22 -4.08
CA ASN A 418 14.35 -10.43 -3.49
C ASN A 418 14.63 -9.52 -2.29
N GLY A 419 15.27 -10.09 -1.27
CA GLY A 419 15.80 -9.35 -0.12
C GLY A 419 17.02 -8.51 -0.48
N PHE A 420 17.34 -7.54 0.38
CA PHE A 420 18.61 -6.81 0.39
C PHE A 420 18.82 -6.15 1.75
N ALA A 421 19.97 -5.50 1.98
CA ALA A 421 20.29 -4.85 3.26
C ALA A 421 19.23 -3.86 3.78
N GLY A 422 18.45 -3.24 2.90
CA GLY A 422 17.38 -2.30 3.26
C GLY A 422 16.00 -2.93 3.47
N GLY A 423 15.88 -4.27 3.43
CA GLY A 423 14.62 -5.00 3.51
C GLY A 423 14.33 -5.73 2.20
N LEU A 424 13.21 -5.40 1.56
CA LEU A 424 12.73 -6.11 0.37
C LEU A 424 12.67 -5.17 -0.84
N ARG A 425 13.04 -5.66 -2.03
CA ARG A 425 12.85 -4.89 -3.28
C ARG A 425 11.37 -4.69 -3.57
N ASP A 426 11.01 -3.54 -4.14
CA ASP A 426 9.64 -3.18 -4.48
C ASP A 426 9.14 -3.78 -5.80
N THR A 427 10.07 -4.12 -6.70
CA THR A 427 9.80 -4.81 -7.96
C THR A 427 10.04 -6.32 -7.84
N PRO A 428 9.11 -7.17 -8.30
CA PRO A 428 9.33 -8.60 -8.34
C PRO A 428 10.41 -8.97 -9.36
N SER A 429 11.27 -9.93 -9.03
CA SER A 429 12.31 -10.44 -9.93
C SER A 429 11.79 -11.52 -10.88
N GLN A 430 10.71 -12.22 -10.52
CA GLN A 430 10.01 -13.15 -11.41
C GLN A 430 8.51 -13.17 -11.07
N VAL A 431 7.71 -13.40 -12.10
CA VAL A 431 6.28 -13.68 -11.99
C VAL A 431 6.02 -15.04 -12.60
N ILE A 432 5.32 -15.90 -11.87
CA ILE A 432 4.95 -17.25 -12.28
C ILE A 432 3.44 -17.29 -12.49
N ASP A 433 3.02 -17.55 -13.72
CA ASP A 433 1.63 -17.69 -14.12
C ASP A 433 1.11 -19.12 -13.90
N GLY A 434 -0.14 -19.24 -13.44
CA GLY A 434 -0.85 -20.52 -13.43
C GLY A 434 -1.03 -21.08 -14.85
N GLN A 435 -0.72 -22.36 -15.05
CA GLN A 435 -0.81 -23.00 -16.37
C GLN A 435 -2.20 -23.57 -16.71
N TRP A 436 -3.15 -23.50 -15.77
CA TRP A 436 -4.47 -24.11 -15.91
C TRP A 436 -5.57 -23.04 -15.96
N ALA A 437 -6.44 -23.17 -16.95
CA ALA A 437 -7.61 -22.32 -17.07
C ALA A 437 -8.59 -22.56 -15.91
N SER A 438 -9.24 -21.49 -15.47
CA SER A 438 -10.29 -21.55 -14.46
C SER A 438 -11.52 -22.32 -14.97
N GLY A 439 -12.06 -23.20 -14.12
CA GLY A 439 -13.25 -24.00 -14.38
C GLY A 439 -14.50 -23.37 -13.74
N THR A 440 -15.37 -24.21 -13.15
CA THR A 440 -16.49 -23.72 -12.32
C THR A 440 -16.01 -23.02 -11.05
N VAL A 441 -14.83 -23.41 -10.55
CA VAL A 441 -14.08 -22.76 -9.48
C VAL A 441 -12.80 -22.19 -10.10
N PRO A 442 -12.34 -20.99 -9.71
CA PRO A 442 -11.06 -20.47 -10.17
C PRO A 442 -9.92 -21.42 -9.82
N ALA A 443 -8.91 -21.54 -10.68
CA ALA A 443 -7.78 -22.45 -10.45
C ALA A 443 -7.09 -22.21 -9.10
N SER A 444 -7.09 -20.96 -8.64
CA SER A 444 -6.58 -20.53 -7.34
C SER A 444 -5.10 -20.89 -7.16
N PHE A 445 -4.32 -20.79 -8.24
CA PHE A 445 -2.87 -21.01 -8.23
C PHE A 445 -2.20 -19.99 -7.31
N GLY A 446 -1.44 -20.46 -6.31
CA GLY A 446 -0.83 -19.60 -5.30
C GLY A 446 -1.66 -19.42 -4.03
N PHE A 447 -2.81 -20.10 -3.90
CA PHE A 447 -3.59 -20.07 -2.65
C PHE A 447 -2.86 -20.71 -1.46
N ALA A 448 -1.92 -21.62 -1.73
CA ALA A 448 -0.98 -22.14 -0.75
C ALA A 448 0.43 -22.14 -1.32
N LEU A 449 1.40 -21.72 -0.52
CA LEU A 449 2.80 -21.59 -0.89
C LEU A 449 3.70 -22.11 0.23
N ARG A 450 4.77 -22.81 -0.12
CA ARG A 450 5.85 -23.18 0.81
C ARG A 450 7.20 -23.17 0.11
N GLY A 451 8.21 -22.59 0.76
CA GLY A 451 9.58 -22.50 0.25
C GLY A 451 10.64 -22.89 1.30
N ALA A 452 11.85 -22.35 1.15
CA ALA A 452 12.96 -22.45 2.11
C ALA A 452 13.56 -23.86 2.31
N LYS A 453 13.25 -24.83 1.44
CA LYS A 453 13.85 -26.17 1.44
C LYS A 453 14.37 -26.52 0.06
N ASP A 454 15.62 -26.98 0.02
CA ASP A 454 16.29 -27.50 -1.17
C ASP A 454 15.94 -28.99 -1.33
N GLN A 455 15.06 -29.29 -2.28
CA GLN A 455 14.45 -30.61 -2.48
C GLN A 455 15.36 -31.55 -3.29
N ASP A 456 16.19 -31.01 -4.19
CA ASP A 456 17.09 -31.79 -5.04
C ASP A 456 18.57 -31.72 -4.65
N MET A 457 18.89 -31.02 -3.55
CA MET A 457 20.23 -30.85 -2.98
C MET A 457 21.20 -30.14 -3.93
N ASN A 458 20.68 -29.24 -4.77
CA ASN A 458 21.49 -28.44 -5.69
C ASN A 458 22.11 -27.19 -5.04
N GLY A 459 21.78 -26.93 -3.76
CA GLY A 459 22.27 -25.80 -2.96
C GLY A 459 21.37 -24.57 -2.96
N TYR A 460 20.21 -24.62 -3.63
CA TYR A 460 19.23 -23.53 -3.71
C TYR A 460 17.87 -24.03 -3.19
N PRO A 461 17.12 -23.21 -2.42
CA PRO A 461 15.80 -23.61 -1.94
C PRO A 461 14.78 -23.65 -3.09
N ASP A 462 13.74 -24.45 -2.95
CA ASP A 462 12.69 -24.66 -3.95
C ASP A 462 11.33 -24.12 -3.46
N LEU A 463 10.35 -24.08 -4.36
CA LEU A 463 9.00 -23.55 -4.09
C LEU A 463 7.91 -24.54 -4.48
N ILE A 464 6.97 -24.79 -3.55
CA ILE A 464 5.73 -25.51 -3.81
C ILE A 464 4.56 -24.54 -3.89
N VAL A 465 3.74 -24.70 -4.92
CA VAL A 465 2.55 -23.90 -5.18
C VAL A 465 1.31 -24.80 -5.26
N GLY A 466 0.31 -24.52 -4.45
CA GLY A 466 -1.00 -25.16 -4.49
C GLY A 466 -1.97 -24.47 -5.46
N ALA A 467 -2.75 -25.25 -6.18
CA ALA A 467 -3.81 -24.82 -7.10
C ALA A 467 -5.06 -25.68 -6.89
N PHE A 468 -5.72 -25.49 -5.74
CA PHE A 468 -6.77 -26.39 -5.28
C PHE A 468 -8.01 -26.44 -6.18
N GLY A 469 -8.30 -25.36 -6.92
CA GLY A 469 -9.46 -25.30 -7.80
C GLY A 469 -9.37 -26.22 -9.02
N VAL A 470 -8.14 -26.69 -9.33
CA VAL A 470 -7.84 -27.68 -10.37
C VAL A 470 -7.20 -28.95 -9.82
N ASP A 471 -7.27 -29.15 -8.49
CA ASP A 471 -6.76 -30.32 -7.77
C ASP A 471 -5.28 -30.64 -8.03
N LYS A 472 -4.42 -29.60 -8.03
CA LYS A 472 -2.98 -29.72 -8.33
C LYS A 472 -2.09 -29.03 -7.31
N ALA A 473 -0.86 -29.53 -7.22
CA ALA A 473 0.27 -28.83 -6.61
C ALA A 473 1.50 -28.94 -7.51
N ILE A 474 2.33 -27.92 -7.50
CA ILE A 474 3.46 -27.77 -8.42
C ILE A 474 4.71 -27.50 -7.59
N LEU A 475 5.78 -28.23 -7.85
CA LEU A 475 7.12 -27.98 -7.30
C LEU A 475 7.98 -27.33 -8.39
N TYR A 476 8.37 -26.08 -8.14
CA TYR A 476 9.34 -25.31 -8.92
C TYR A 476 10.72 -25.45 -8.27
N ARG A 477 11.70 -25.86 -9.06
CA ARG A 477 13.08 -26.03 -8.59
C ARG A 477 13.95 -24.86 -9.01
N SER A 478 14.86 -24.46 -8.15
CA SER A 478 15.74 -23.32 -8.40
C SER A 478 16.93 -23.70 -9.27
N ARG A 479 17.22 -22.89 -10.28
CA ARG A 479 18.35 -23.03 -11.19
C ARG A 479 19.59 -22.36 -10.59
N PRO A 480 20.77 -22.99 -10.68
CA PRO A 480 22.01 -22.36 -10.24
C PRO A 480 22.29 -21.05 -10.98
N ILE A 481 22.71 -20.02 -10.25
CA ILE A 481 22.93 -18.68 -10.80
C ILE A 481 24.39 -18.47 -11.16
N VAL A 482 24.64 -17.98 -12.37
CA VAL A 482 25.94 -17.58 -12.89
C VAL A 482 26.04 -16.05 -12.90
N SER A 483 26.89 -15.50 -12.05
CA SER A 483 27.24 -14.09 -12.09
C SER A 483 28.44 -13.90 -13.02
N THR A 484 28.27 -13.11 -14.08
CA THR A 484 29.30 -12.93 -15.11
C THR A 484 29.71 -11.47 -15.16
N SER A 485 31.01 -11.21 -15.18
CA SER A 485 31.54 -9.89 -15.47
C SER A 485 32.28 -9.92 -16.79
N ALA A 486 31.84 -9.09 -17.74
CA ALA A 486 32.49 -8.93 -19.02
C ALA A 486 33.13 -7.55 -19.13
N SER A 487 34.16 -7.43 -19.95
CA SER A 487 34.81 -6.15 -20.23
C SER A 487 35.16 -6.07 -21.71
N LEU A 488 34.86 -4.94 -22.34
CA LEU A 488 35.26 -4.62 -23.70
C LEU A 488 36.22 -3.43 -23.66
N THR A 489 37.41 -3.58 -24.24
CA THR A 489 38.46 -2.55 -24.24
C THR A 489 38.97 -2.33 -25.66
N ILE A 490 39.12 -1.07 -26.05
CA ILE A 490 39.70 -0.68 -27.34
C ILE A 490 40.84 0.30 -27.08
N TYR A 491 41.97 0.07 -27.76
CA TYR A 491 43.12 0.96 -27.68
C TYR A 491 43.85 1.06 -29.02
N PRO A 492 44.14 2.28 -29.51
CA PRO A 492 43.64 3.58 -29.04
C PRO A 492 42.12 3.78 -29.27
N THR A 493 41.51 4.70 -28.53
CA THR A 493 40.07 5.06 -28.64
C THR A 493 39.77 6.02 -29.81
N MET A 494 40.82 6.58 -30.42
CA MET A 494 40.73 7.37 -31.64
C MET A 494 41.48 6.67 -32.77
N ILE A 495 40.83 6.56 -33.93
CA ILE A 495 41.43 6.04 -35.15
C ILE A 495 41.87 7.22 -36.00
N ASN A 496 43.16 7.28 -36.30
CA ASN A 496 43.71 8.18 -37.31
C ASN A 496 43.65 7.49 -38.70
N PRO A 497 42.84 7.99 -39.66
CA PRO A 497 42.74 7.40 -41.00
C PRO A 497 44.07 7.44 -41.80
N GLU A 498 44.97 8.38 -41.48
CA GLU A 498 46.26 8.52 -42.15
C GLU A 498 47.29 7.47 -41.69
N GLU A 499 47.12 6.95 -40.48
CA GLU A 499 48.04 5.97 -39.88
C GLU A 499 47.67 4.53 -40.26
N LYS A 500 48.23 4.04 -41.37
CA LYS A 500 47.93 2.69 -41.92
C LYS A 500 48.88 1.61 -41.40
N SER A 501 48.69 1.20 -40.14
CA SER A 501 49.58 0.27 -39.42
C SER A 501 49.31 -1.23 -39.63
N CYS A 502 48.15 -1.62 -40.17
CA CYS A 502 47.82 -3.04 -40.48
C CYS A 502 47.69 -3.29 -41.99
N SER A 503 47.67 -4.57 -42.38
CA SER A 503 47.40 -5.00 -43.76
C SER A 503 46.28 -6.03 -43.82
N VAL A 504 45.35 -5.88 -44.75
CA VAL A 504 44.24 -6.82 -45.00
C VAL A 504 44.44 -7.48 -46.37
N ASN A 505 44.23 -8.80 -46.44
CA ASN A 505 44.38 -9.58 -47.66
C ASN A 505 43.05 -9.65 -48.43
N ASN A 506 42.97 -8.99 -49.58
CA ASN A 506 41.82 -9.13 -50.48
C ASN A 506 42.28 -9.88 -51.74
N GLY A 507 42.10 -11.20 -51.76
CA GLY A 507 42.64 -12.06 -52.83
C GLY A 507 44.17 -12.10 -52.84
N ASN A 508 44.80 -11.74 -53.97
CA ASN A 508 46.26 -11.71 -54.13
C ASN A 508 46.91 -10.37 -53.73
N THR A 509 46.14 -9.39 -53.24
CA THR A 509 46.63 -8.05 -52.90
C THR A 509 46.52 -7.76 -51.41
N THR A 510 47.62 -7.29 -50.81
CA THR A 510 47.70 -6.74 -49.45
C THR A 510 47.39 -5.24 -49.48
N ILE A 511 46.36 -4.82 -48.75
CA ILE A 511 45.94 -3.40 -48.67
C ILE A 511 46.32 -2.87 -47.28
N PRO A 512 47.11 -1.78 -47.17
CA PRO A 512 47.39 -1.14 -45.89
C PRO A 512 46.15 -0.39 -45.37
N VAL A 513 45.83 -0.59 -44.10
CA VAL A 513 44.63 -0.06 -43.43
C VAL A 513 44.97 0.48 -42.03
N SER A 514 44.18 1.45 -41.56
CA SER A 514 44.26 1.95 -40.18
C SER A 514 43.52 1.01 -39.24
N CYS A 515 44.16 0.58 -38.16
CA CYS A 515 43.64 -0.44 -37.26
C CYS A 515 43.88 -0.12 -35.78
N VAL A 516 43.04 -0.69 -34.92
CA VAL A 516 43.16 -0.58 -33.47
C VAL A 516 42.95 -1.95 -32.82
N ASN A 517 43.50 -2.11 -31.62
CA ASN A 517 43.37 -3.34 -30.86
C ASN A 517 42.03 -3.35 -30.11
N LEU A 518 41.35 -4.48 -30.16
CA LEU A 518 40.13 -4.76 -29.42
C LEU A 518 40.36 -5.98 -28.55
N SER A 519 40.08 -5.87 -27.26
CA SER A 519 40.14 -7.00 -26.32
C SER A 519 38.84 -7.10 -25.55
N PHE A 520 38.27 -8.30 -25.53
CA PHE A 520 37.12 -8.61 -24.70
C PHE A 520 37.46 -9.74 -23.73
N CYS A 521 37.01 -9.60 -22.49
CA CYS A 521 37.21 -10.59 -21.45
C CYS A 521 35.90 -10.97 -20.81
N LEU A 522 35.80 -12.23 -20.38
CA LEU A 522 34.70 -12.75 -19.57
C LEU A 522 35.28 -13.46 -18.34
N SER A 523 34.66 -13.26 -17.20
CA SER A 523 34.83 -14.08 -16.01
C SER A 523 33.47 -14.42 -15.43
N ALA A 524 33.35 -15.64 -14.92
CA ALA A 524 32.11 -16.16 -14.36
C ALA A 524 32.35 -16.74 -12.97
N ASN A 525 31.43 -16.50 -12.06
CA ASN A 525 31.41 -17.08 -10.72
C ASN A 525 29.97 -17.45 -10.31
N GLY A 526 29.86 -18.22 -9.24
CA GLY A 526 28.58 -18.59 -8.63
C GLY A 526 28.76 -19.81 -7.73
N LYS A 527 27.76 -20.06 -6.88
CA LYS A 527 27.78 -21.18 -5.94
C LYS A 527 27.18 -22.42 -6.59
N TYR A 528 27.76 -23.59 -6.29
CA TYR A 528 27.31 -24.90 -6.76
C TYR A 528 27.24 -25.05 -8.30
N LEU A 529 28.13 -24.35 -9.01
CA LEU A 529 28.22 -24.40 -10.48
C LEU A 529 29.17 -25.52 -10.97
N PRO A 530 29.00 -26.00 -12.22
CA PRO A 530 29.98 -26.86 -12.89
C PRO A 530 31.34 -26.18 -13.07
N ASP A 531 32.42 -26.97 -13.11
CA ASP A 531 33.80 -26.46 -13.25
C ASP A 531 34.04 -25.60 -14.50
N ASN A 532 33.34 -25.88 -15.60
CA ASN A 532 33.45 -25.13 -16.86
C ASN A 532 32.06 -24.69 -17.31
N ILE A 533 31.93 -23.39 -17.59
CA ILE A 533 30.70 -22.76 -18.04
C ILE A 533 30.90 -22.33 -19.50
N GLY A 534 29.99 -22.75 -20.37
CA GLY A 534 29.99 -22.37 -21.79
C GLY A 534 29.22 -21.07 -22.03
N PHE A 535 29.83 -20.17 -22.77
CA PHE A 535 29.24 -18.91 -23.22
C PHE A 535 29.27 -18.81 -24.74
N LEU A 536 28.22 -18.21 -25.30
CA LEU A 536 28.19 -17.74 -26.67
C LEU A 536 28.39 -16.23 -26.66
N VAL A 537 29.50 -15.77 -27.23
CA VAL A 537 29.90 -14.36 -27.26
C VAL A 537 29.78 -13.83 -28.68
N GLU A 538 29.21 -12.65 -28.82
CA GLU A 538 29.00 -11.93 -30.06
C GLU A 538 29.54 -10.50 -29.95
N VAL A 539 30.46 -10.13 -30.84
CA VAL A 539 30.98 -8.76 -30.95
C VAL A 539 30.54 -8.18 -32.29
N GLN A 540 29.81 -7.06 -32.25
CA GLN A 540 29.35 -6.34 -33.45
C GLN A 540 30.04 -4.98 -33.57
N LEU A 541 30.50 -4.66 -34.78
CA LEU A 541 31.11 -3.37 -35.12
C LEU A 541 30.09 -2.44 -35.80
N ASP A 542 30.18 -1.15 -35.47
CA ASP A 542 29.36 -0.07 -36.01
C ASP A 542 27.84 -0.36 -35.88
N ARG A 543 27.40 -0.78 -34.70
CA ARG A 543 26.03 -1.30 -34.43
C ARG A 543 24.94 -0.32 -34.84
N LEU A 544 25.08 0.97 -34.55
CA LEU A 544 24.04 1.97 -34.90
C LEU A 544 23.82 2.11 -36.42
N LYS A 545 24.85 1.87 -37.24
CA LYS A 545 24.70 1.84 -38.71
C LYS A 545 24.03 0.56 -39.21
N HIS A 546 23.97 -0.50 -38.41
CA HIS A 546 23.20 -1.73 -38.71
C HIS A 546 21.69 -1.47 -38.78
N MET A 547 21.19 -0.60 -37.90
CA MET A 547 19.77 -0.29 -37.76
C MET A 547 19.25 0.62 -38.89
N GLN A 548 20.14 1.29 -39.63
CA GLN A 548 19.80 2.13 -40.78
C GLN A 548 19.83 1.27 -42.06
N LYS A 549 18.65 1.00 -42.68
CA LYS A 549 18.58 0.29 -43.96
C LYS A 549 19.48 0.98 -45.01
N GLY A 550 20.59 0.33 -45.37
CA GLY A 550 21.57 0.84 -46.35
C GLY A 550 22.80 1.56 -45.77
N GLY A 551 23.00 1.56 -44.45
CA GLY A 551 24.20 2.12 -43.82
C GLY A 551 25.47 1.31 -44.13
N VAL A 552 26.53 1.98 -44.62
CA VAL A 552 27.84 1.34 -44.84
C VAL A 552 28.52 1.15 -43.48
N LYS A 553 28.91 -0.09 -43.17
CA LYS A 553 29.74 -0.42 -42.00
C LYS A 553 31.14 0.14 -42.20
N ARG A 554 31.58 1.01 -41.29
CA ARG A 554 32.86 1.74 -41.41
C ARG A 554 34.05 0.95 -40.88
N ALA A 555 33.83 0.08 -39.90
CA ALA A 555 34.87 -0.75 -39.30
C ALA A 555 34.58 -2.25 -39.49
N LEU A 556 35.64 -3.04 -39.68
CA LEU A 556 35.60 -4.49 -39.89
C LEU A 556 36.70 -5.19 -39.09
N PHE A 557 36.53 -6.47 -38.77
CA PHE A 557 37.60 -7.28 -38.17
C PHE A 557 38.68 -7.58 -39.22
N VAL A 558 39.95 -7.47 -38.84
CA VAL A 558 41.09 -7.68 -39.75
C VAL A 558 41.12 -9.13 -40.27
N ASP A 559 40.86 -10.10 -39.41
CA ASP A 559 40.99 -11.53 -39.74
C ASP A 559 39.85 -12.04 -40.63
N SER A 560 38.61 -11.69 -40.30
CA SER A 560 37.41 -12.19 -41.01
C SER A 560 36.90 -11.26 -42.11
N GLN A 561 37.30 -9.98 -42.08
CA GLN A 561 36.77 -8.91 -42.93
C GLN A 561 35.24 -8.75 -42.82
N GLN A 562 34.67 -9.17 -41.69
CA GLN A 562 33.25 -9.02 -41.37
C GLN A 562 33.06 -7.99 -40.26
N ALA A 563 31.84 -7.49 -40.11
CA ALA A 563 31.47 -6.56 -39.05
C ALA A 563 30.99 -7.26 -37.76
N MET A 564 30.94 -8.60 -37.75
CA MET A 564 30.46 -9.42 -36.65
C MET A 564 31.46 -10.56 -36.38
N LEU A 565 31.69 -10.84 -35.10
CA LEU A 565 32.46 -11.97 -34.61
C LEU A 565 31.61 -12.74 -33.62
N GLN A 566 31.35 -14.02 -33.89
CA GLN A 566 30.66 -14.92 -32.97
C GLN A 566 31.61 -16.03 -32.52
N ARG A 567 31.65 -16.32 -31.21
CA ARG A 567 32.59 -17.30 -30.65
C ARG A 567 32.02 -17.98 -29.41
N SER A 568 32.23 -19.29 -29.30
CA SER A 568 31.99 -20.04 -28.07
C SER A 568 33.21 -19.96 -27.16
N VAL A 569 33.01 -19.54 -25.91
CA VAL A 569 34.06 -19.39 -24.88
C VAL A 569 33.73 -20.31 -23.72
N ARG A 570 34.71 -21.03 -23.19
CA ARG A 570 34.57 -21.82 -21.97
C ARG A 570 35.34 -21.14 -20.86
N VAL A 571 34.65 -20.81 -19.77
CA VAL A 571 35.21 -20.09 -18.63
C VAL A 571 35.18 -21.02 -17.42
N ARG A 572 36.31 -21.18 -16.75
CA ARG A 572 36.37 -21.84 -15.44
C ARG A 572 35.91 -20.89 -14.36
N SER A 573 35.20 -21.42 -13.35
CA SER A 573 34.72 -20.60 -12.24
C SER A 573 35.87 -19.85 -11.56
N GLY A 574 35.77 -18.53 -11.47
CA GLY A 574 36.79 -17.64 -10.89
C GLY A 574 37.96 -17.28 -11.81
N GLU A 575 38.02 -17.80 -13.04
CA GLU A 575 39.05 -17.45 -14.03
C GLU A 575 38.56 -16.36 -14.98
N ARG A 576 39.46 -15.47 -15.41
CA ARG A 576 39.19 -14.46 -16.44
C ARG A 576 39.81 -14.88 -17.75
N VAL A 577 38.98 -15.08 -18.76
CA VAL A 577 39.39 -15.46 -20.12
C VAL A 577 39.29 -14.22 -21.02
N CYS A 578 40.40 -13.83 -21.66
CA CYS A 578 40.47 -12.68 -22.55
C CYS A 578 40.81 -13.11 -23.98
N HIS A 579 40.21 -12.42 -24.96
CA HIS A 579 40.48 -12.60 -26.36
C HIS A 579 40.82 -11.25 -27.00
N GLU A 580 41.99 -11.20 -27.64
CA GLU A 580 42.46 -10.04 -28.38
C GLU A 580 42.26 -10.24 -29.88
N THR A 581 41.81 -9.19 -30.56
CA THR A 581 41.68 -9.12 -32.01
C THR A 581 41.93 -7.69 -32.49
N LYS A 582 42.00 -7.48 -33.80
CA LYS A 582 42.18 -6.16 -34.40
C LYS A 582 40.99 -5.83 -35.30
N ILE A 583 40.58 -4.57 -35.23
CA ILE A 583 39.59 -4.01 -36.13
C ILE A 583 40.24 -2.92 -36.98
N TYR A 584 39.77 -2.74 -38.21
CA TYR A 584 40.28 -1.73 -39.12
C TYR A 584 39.17 -0.85 -39.67
N LEU A 585 39.51 0.40 -39.98
CA LEU A 585 38.65 1.36 -40.64
C LEU A 585 38.75 1.17 -42.15
N ARG A 586 37.61 1.14 -42.85
CA ARG A 586 37.54 1.08 -44.31
C ARG A 586 38.15 2.32 -44.96
N ASP A 587 38.36 2.29 -46.27
CA ASP A 587 38.94 3.44 -46.96
C ASP A 587 38.01 4.65 -46.90
N ASP A 588 38.59 5.84 -46.76
CA ASP A 588 37.91 7.12 -46.68
C ASP A 588 36.94 7.39 -47.85
N LYS A 589 37.12 6.72 -48.99
CA LYS A 589 36.23 6.84 -50.15
C LYS A 589 34.96 6.00 -50.02
N GLU A 590 34.92 5.04 -49.10
CA GLU A 590 33.84 4.07 -48.94
C GLU A 590 32.72 4.59 -48.02
N PHE A 591 32.97 5.59 -47.19
CA PHE A 591 31.98 6.17 -46.30
C PHE A 591 32.18 7.69 -46.13
N ARG A 592 31.06 8.43 -45.97
CA ARG A 592 31.09 9.90 -45.80
C ARG A 592 31.06 10.35 -44.34
N ASP A 593 30.52 9.52 -43.47
CA ASP A 593 30.26 9.87 -42.08
C ASP A 593 31.51 9.67 -41.22
N LYS A 594 32.22 10.77 -40.98
CA LYS A 594 33.42 10.84 -40.14
C LYS A 594 33.19 11.45 -38.76
N LEU A 595 32.00 12.00 -38.51
CA LEU A 595 31.67 12.68 -37.25
C LEU A 595 31.03 11.75 -36.22
N SER A 596 30.21 10.79 -36.66
CA SER A 596 29.56 9.89 -35.71
C SER A 596 30.54 8.85 -35.16
N SER A 597 30.47 8.57 -33.86
CA SER A 597 31.28 7.52 -33.24
C SER A 597 30.94 6.13 -33.82
N ILE A 598 31.94 5.25 -33.87
CA ILE A 598 31.78 3.84 -34.25
C ILE A 598 31.48 3.05 -32.97
N TYR A 599 30.23 2.63 -32.79
CA TYR A 599 29.79 1.84 -31.64
C TYR A 599 30.13 0.36 -31.83
N ILE A 600 30.78 -0.22 -30.84
CA ILE A 600 31.18 -1.62 -30.78
C ILE A 600 30.45 -2.23 -29.59
N SER A 601 29.67 -3.28 -29.85
CA SER A 601 28.89 -3.95 -28.80
C SER A 601 29.40 -5.36 -28.59
N LEU A 602 29.62 -5.73 -27.34
CA LEU A 602 29.84 -7.09 -26.86
C LEU A 602 28.53 -7.58 -26.25
N ASN A 603 28.01 -8.69 -26.78
CA ASN A 603 26.85 -9.39 -26.25
C ASN A 603 27.28 -10.82 -25.87
N PHE A 604 26.76 -11.38 -24.79
CA PHE A 604 27.04 -12.76 -24.42
C PHE A 604 25.85 -13.42 -23.75
N SER A 605 25.71 -14.73 -23.95
CA SER A 605 24.72 -15.56 -23.27
C SER A 605 25.32 -16.90 -22.86
N LEU A 606 24.66 -17.61 -21.94
CA LEU A 606 25.02 -19.00 -21.65
C LEU A 606 24.77 -19.87 -22.89
N ASP A 607 25.62 -20.89 -23.09
CA ASP A 607 25.49 -21.81 -24.22
C ASP A 607 24.15 -22.58 -24.15
N PRO A 608 23.21 -22.34 -25.08
CA PRO A 608 21.89 -22.98 -25.05
C PRO A 608 21.96 -24.49 -25.37
N GLN A 609 23.10 -24.97 -25.89
CA GLN A 609 23.35 -26.38 -26.18
C GLN A 609 24.08 -27.08 -25.02
N ALA A 610 24.32 -26.40 -23.89
CA ALA A 610 24.88 -27.02 -22.71
C ALA A 610 23.98 -28.19 -22.22
N ALA A 611 24.63 -29.28 -21.82
CA ALA A 611 23.93 -30.42 -21.23
C ALA A 611 23.27 -30.01 -19.90
N PHE A 612 22.16 -30.65 -19.57
CA PHE A 612 21.58 -30.57 -18.24
C PHE A 612 22.57 -31.10 -17.19
N ASP A 613 22.53 -30.54 -16.00
CA ASP A 613 23.32 -31.03 -14.88
C ASP A 613 22.80 -32.38 -14.35
N SER A 614 23.40 -32.90 -13.28
CA SER A 614 22.96 -34.15 -12.64
C SER A 614 21.53 -34.10 -12.09
N HIS A 615 20.98 -32.90 -11.86
CA HIS A 615 19.64 -32.66 -11.35
C HIS A 615 18.63 -32.38 -12.49
N GLY A 616 19.07 -32.41 -13.75
CA GLY A 616 18.21 -32.13 -14.90
C GLY A 616 17.90 -30.64 -15.08
N LEU A 617 18.71 -29.74 -14.53
CA LEU A 617 18.55 -28.29 -14.58
C LEU A 617 19.68 -27.65 -15.41
N ARG A 618 19.41 -26.44 -15.92
CA ARG A 618 20.40 -25.60 -16.59
C ARG A 618 20.63 -24.34 -15.76
N PRO A 619 21.89 -23.92 -15.58
CA PRO A 619 22.18 -22.64 -14.92
C PRO A 619 21.51 -21.48 -15.65
N ILE A 620 21.36 -20.37 -14.94
CA ILE A 620 20.83 -19.11 -15.48
C ILE A 620 21.79 -17.96 -15.19
N LEU A 621 21.83 -16.96 -16.05
CA LEU A 621 22.56 -15.73 -15.74
C LEU A 621 21.85 -14.99 -14.61
N ASN A 622 22.63 -14.39 -13.71
CA ASN A 622 22.09 -13.45 -12.74
C ASN A 622 21.40 -12.32 -13.50
N TYR A 623 20.12 -12.03 -13.20
CA TYR A 623 19.33 -10.98 -13.85
C TYR A 623 19.93 -9.57 -13.71
N GLN A 624 20.85 -9.36 -12.76
CA GLN A 624 21.61 -8.12 -12.60
C GLN A 624 22.83 -8.03 -13.54
N THR A 625 23.15 -9.12 -14.27
CA THR A 625 24.28 -9.16 -15.20
C THR A 625 23.97 -8.32 -16.43
N ILE A 626 24.86 -7.39 -16.76
CA ILE A 626 24.77 -6.60 -17.99
C ILE A 626 25.33 -7.45 -19.14
N GLU A 627 24.44 -8.02 -19.96
CA GLU A 627 24.82 -8.87 -21.10
C GLU A 627 25.37 -8.06 -22.29
N LEU A 628 24.87 -6.83 -22.49
CA LEU A 628 25.27 -5.95 -23.58
C LEU A 628 26.21 -4.84 -23.08
N ILE A 629 27.48 -4.91 -23.46
CA ILE A 629 28.49 -3.89 -23.16
C ILE A 629 28.82 -3.15 -24.44
N GLU A 630 28.65 -1.83 -24.43
CA GLU A 630 29.00 -0.98 -25.57
C GLU A 630 30.23 -0.14 -25.27
N GLN A 631 31.08 -0.04 -26.28
CA GLN A 631 32.20 0.89 -26.34
C GLN A 631 32.16 1.64 -27.66
N LYS A 632 32.86 2.75 -27.74
CA LYS A 632 32.88 3.56 -28.96
C LYS A 632 34.28 4.03 -29.30
N VAL A 633 34.48 4.20 -30.60
CA VAL A 633 35.74 4.65 -31.18
C VAL A 633 35.44 5.84 -32.08
N GLN A 634 36.26 6.89 -32.00
CA GLN A 634 36.08 8.09 -32.79
C GLN A 634 37.11 8.18 -33.94
N ILE A 635 36.73 8.89 -35.01
CA ILE A 635 37.64 9.24 -36.09
C ILE A 635 38.17 10.63 -35.79
N LEU A 636 39.50 10.79 -35.79
CA LEU A 636 40.14 12.07 -35.50
C LEU A 636 39.75 13.14 -36.55
N LEU A 637 39.28 14.32 -36.11
CA LEU A 637 38.79 15.40 -36.99
C LEU A 637 39.02 16.79 -36.37
N ASP A 638 39.54 17.76 -37.13
CA ASP A 638 39.61 19.20 -36.78
C ASP A 638 40.40 19.58 -35.49
N CYS A 639 41.55 18.95 -35.22
CA CYS A 639 42.44 19.26 -34.06
C CYS A 639 43.65 20.16 -34.35
N GLY A 640 43.58 21.07 -35.33
CA GLY A 640 44.71 21.95 -35.68
C GLY A 640 45.87 21.24 -36.40
N GLU A 641 47.01 21.90 -36.57
CA GLU A 641 48.18 21.35 -37.28
C GLU A 641 48.98 20.34 -36.45
N ASP A 642 48.88 20.39 -35.12
CA ASP A 642 49.53 19.48 -34.19
C ASP A 642 48.67 18.23 -33.88
N ASN A 643 47.42 18.19 -34.37
CA ASN A 643 46.44 17.12 -34.15
C ASN A 643 46.07 16.90 -32.66
N ILE A 644 46.25 17.91 -31.78
CA ILE A 644 45.96 17.81 -30.34
C ILE A 644 44.80 18.77 -29.98
N CYS A 645 43.65 18.22 -29.60
CA CYS A 645 42.48 19.01 -29.21
C CYS A 645 42.50 19.38 -27.71
N VAL A 646 42.78 20.64 -27.37
CA VAL A 646 42.73 21.18 -25.99
C VAL A 646 41.54 22.15 -25.81
N PRO A 647 40.48 21.77 -25.06
CA PRO A 647 39.36 22.66 -24.73
C PRO A 647 39.65 23.53 -23.49
N ASP A 648 38.81 24.52 -23.22
CA ASP A 648 38.82 25.30 -21.96
C ASP A 648 37.39 25.49 -21.45
N LEU A 649 37.00 24.68 -20.46
CA LEU A 649 35.61 24.49 -20.06
C LEU A 649 35.27 25.33 -18.82
N THR A 650 34.29 26.22 -18.92
CA THR A 650 33.84 27.08 -17.80
C THR A 650 32.33 26.94 -17.51
N LEU A 651 31.96 26.99 -16.22
CA LEU A 651 30.59 26.75 -15.75
C LEU A 651 30.15 27.81 -14.73
N ALA A 652 28.91 28.31 -14.85
CA ALA A 652 28.27 29.17 -13.85
C ALA A 652 26.84 28.68 -13.54
N VAL A 653 26.44 28.66 -12.26
CA VAL A 653 25.16 28.07 -11.79
C VAL A 653 24.38 29.05 -10.92
N HIS A 654 23.06 29.11 -11.11
CA HIS A 654 22.11 29.96 -10.39
C HIS A 654 20.88 29.13 -10.00
N GLY A 655 20.20 29.47 -8.91
CA GLY A 655 18.95 28.81 -8.52
C GLY A 655 17.86 29.80 -8.11
N ASP A 656 16.61 29.38 -8.23
CA ASP A 656 15.42 30.17 -7.93
C ASP A 656 15.13 30.35 -6.43
N ARG A 657 15.67 29.44 -5.59
CA ARG A 657 15.49 29.45 -4.14
C ARG A 657 16.82 29.25 -3.42
N LYS A 658 16.90 29.78 -2.18
CA LYS A 658 18.03 29.59 -1.26
C LYS A 658 17.67 28.76 -0.03
N GLU A 659 16.37 28.52 0.20
CA GLU A 659 15.83 27.87 1.40
C GLU A 659 14.88 26.74 0.99
N VAL A 660 14.89 25.66 1.77
CA VAL A 660 13.98 24.50 1.67
C VAL A 660 13.35 24.21 3.03
N TYR A 661 12.07 23.84 3.04
CA TYR A 661 11.26 23.72 4.25
C TYR A 661 11.04 22.27 4.68
N LEU A 662 11.25 21.94 5.96
CA LEU A 662 10.94 20.61 6.49
C LEU A 662 9.44 20.30 6.43
N GLY A 663 9.08 19.12 5.91
CA GLY A 663 7.68 18.68 5.74
C GLY A 663 7.01 19.17 4.44
N ASP A 664 7.78 19.74 3.50
CA ASP A 664 7.33 20.09 2.16
C ASP A 664 8.13 19.36 1.08
N ASP A 665 7.56 19.23 -0.13
CA ASP A 665 8.21 18.53 -1.25
C ASP A 665 9.27 19.38 -1.98
N ASN A 666 9.41 20.66 -1.61
CA ASN A 666 10.39 21.65 -2.08
C ASN A 666 10.81 21.53 -3.56
N LEU A 667 10.15 22.29 -4.43
CA LEU A 667 10.55 22.44 -5.82
C LEU A 667 11.73 23.42 -5.96
N LEU A 668 12.71 23.04 -6.78
CA LEU A 668 13.94 23.80 -7.06
C LEU A 668 14.23 23.82 -8.56
N THR A 669 14.61 24.97 -9.11
CA THR A 669 15.11 25.10 -10.48
C THR A 669 16.52 25.68 -10.48
N LEU A 670 17.48 24.94 -11.02
CA LEU A 670 18.86 25.40 -11.22
C LEU A 670 19.09 25.76 -12.70
N THR A 671 19.57 26.96 -12.99
CA THR A 671 19.96 27.42 -14.32
C THR A 671 21.48 27.58 -14.41
N PHE A 672 22.08 27.10 -15.49
CA PHE A 672 23.52 27.14 -15.67
C PHE A 672 23.94 27.65 -17.06
N ASN A 673 25.16 28.17 -17.14
CA ASN A 673 25.84 28.58 -18.36
C ASN A 673 27.13 27.77 -18.51
N ALA A 674 27.21 26.94 -19.55
CA ALA A 674 28.37 26.13 -19.90
C ALA A 674 29.08 26.72 -21.13
N ARG A 675 30.41 26.90 -21.07
CA ARG A 675 31.21 27.49 -22.15
C ARG A 675 32.45 26.68 -22.46
N ASN A 676 32.85 26.69 -23.74
CA ASN A 676 34.17 26.22 -24.19
C ASN A 676 34.93 27.42 -24.80
N GLU A 677 35.90 27.96 -24.07
CA GLU A 677 36.72 29.11 -24.47
C GLU A 677 38.07 28.69 -25.10
N GLY A 678 38.33 27.37 -25.20
CA GLY A 678 39.59 26.82 -25.73
C GLY A 678 39.63 26.74 -27.25
N GLU A 679 40.80 26.40 -27.80
CA GLU A 679 41.03 26.34 -29.26
C GLU A 679 40.48 25.04 -29.88
N GLY A 680 40.50 23.92 -29.13
CA GLY A 680 40.01 22.62 -29.57
C GLY A 680 38.53 22.35 -29.24
N GLY A 681 37.89 21.48 -30.03
CA GLY A 681 36.59 20.92 -29.68
C GLY A 681 36.66 20.01 -28.45
N ALA A 682 35.74 20.17 -27.51
CA ALA A 682 35.60 19.25 -26.38
C ALA A 682 34.76 18.04 -26.82
N TYR A 683 35.39 16.88 -26.99
CA TYR A 683 34.69 15.67 -27.42
C TYR A 683 33.91 15.08 -26.27
N GLU A 684 32.66 14.70 -26.55
CA GLU A 684 31.72 14.16 -25.56
C GLU A 684 31.61 15.05 -24.33
N ALA A 685 31.44 16.36 -24.56
CA ALA A 685 31.25 17.29 -23.48
C ALA A 685 29.90 17.01 -22.81
N GLU A 686 29.92 16.75 -21.51
CA GLU A 686 28.75 16.48 -20.68
C GLU A 686 28.78 17.36 -19.43
N LEU A 687 27.60 17.79 -18.96
CA LEU A 687 27.44 18.35 -17.63
C LEU A 687 27.16 17.21 -16.66
N TYR A 688 28.05 17.06 -15.68
CA TYR A 688 27.94 16.11 -14.59
C TYR A 688 27.44 16.82 -13.32
N VAL A 689 26.28 16.41 -12.80
CA VAL A 689 25.67 16.97 -11.58
C VAL A 689 25.54 15.89 -10.52
N VAL A 690 26.19 16.07 -9.37
CA VAL A 690 26.03 15.18 -8.21
C VAL A 690 24.87 15.68 -7.36
N LEU A 691 23.88 14.81 -7.15
CA LEU A 691 22.71 15.13 -6.35
C LEU A 691 22.93 14.75 -4.88
N PRO A 692 22.41 15.55 -3.94
CA PRO A 692 22.32 15.15 -2.54
C PRO A 692 21.24 14.05 -2.38
N PRO A 693 21.36 13.13 -1.41
CA PRO A 693 20.45 12.00 -1.25
C PRO A 693 18.99 12.42 -0.96
N GLU A 694 18.80 13.65 -0.47
CA GLU A 694 17.49 14.23 -0.19
C GLU A 694 16.74 14.70 -1.45
N ALA A 695 17.42 14.82 -2.60
CA ALA A 695 16.87 15.40 -3.83
C ALA A 695 16.64 14.36 -4.95
N ASP A 696 15.65 14.66 -5.80
CA ASP A 696 15.31 13.91 -7.01
C ASP A 696 15.28 14.82 -8.22
N TYR A 697 15.65 14.29 -9.39
CA TYR A 697 15.58 15.00 -10.67
C TYR A 697 14.16 14.95 -11.25
N SER A 698 13.56 16.11 -11.53
CA SER A 698 12.20 16.22 -12.07
C SER A 698 12.16 16.46 -13.58
N GLY A 699 13.28 16.87 -14.19
CA GLY A 699 13.37 17.12 -15.63
C GLY A 699 14.00 18.47 -16.00
N ILE A 700 13.93 18.81 -17.29
CA ILE A 700 14.51 20.03 -17.86
C ILE A 700 13.51 21.19 -17.76
N ALA A 701 14.00 22.39 -17.43
CA ALA A 701 13.20 23.60 -17.38
C ALA A 701 12.81 24.07 -18.80
N ARG A 702 11.53 23.95 -19.15
CA ARG A 702 10.98 24.32 -20.48
C ARG A 702 10.30 25.68 -20.56
N ASN A 703 10.27 26.44 -19.46
CA ASN A 703 9.41 27.61 -19.32
C ASN A 703 9.95 28.88 -20.01
N ASN A 704 11.18 28.87 -20.52
CA ASN A 704 11.84 30.03 -21.08
C ASN A 704 12.49 29.66 -22.42
N GLU A 705 12.09 30.32 -23.51
CA GLU A 705 12.59 30.07 -24.87
C GLU A 705 14.10 30.34 -25.02
N SER A 706 14.71 31.07 -24.08
CA SER A 706 16.15 31.33 -24.03
C SER A 706 17.00 30.18 -23.45
N LEU A 707 16.37 29.11 -22.94
CA LEU A 707 17.06 27.94 -22.41
C LEU A 707 17.13 26.81 -23.44
N THR A 708 18.32 26.25 -23.60
CA THR A 708 18.61 25.14 -24.51
C THR A 708 18.02 23.85 -23.95
N GLN A 709 17.39 23.07 -24.81
CA GLN A 709 16.89 21.75 -24.45
C GLN A 709 18.01 20.74 -24.60
N LEU A 710 18.41 20.15 -23.47
CA LEU A 710 19.45 19.13 -23.43
C LEU A 710 18.85 17.73 -23.41
N THR A 711 19.69 16.73 -23.65
CA THR A 711 19.38 15.33 -23.35
C THR A 711 20.15 14.99 -22.09
N CYS A 712 19.47 14.47 -21.07
CA CYS A 712 20.13 14.09 -19.82
C CYS A 712 19.79 12.64 -19.45
N SER A 713 20.79 11.88 -19.00
CA SER A 713 20.63 10.59 -18.33
C SER A 713 20.76 10.77 -16.81
N TYR A 714 19.93 10.03 -16.07
CA TYR A 714 19.96 9.98 -14.62
C TYR A 714 20.41 8.60 -14.20
N GLU A 715 21.54 8.53 -13.49
CA GLU A 715 22.26 7.29 -13.20
C GLU A 715 22.69 7.25 -11.72
N ALA A 716 22.91 6.05 -11.21
CA ALA A 716 23.34 5.80 -9.85
C ALA A 716 24.59 4.90 -9.86
N GLU A 717 25.71 5.40 -9.36
CA GLU A 717 26.95 4.64 -9.22
C GLU A 717 27.39 4.72 -7.74
N ASN A 718 27.66 3.57 -7.12
CA ASN A 718 28.12 3.48 -5.73
C ASN A 718 27.25 4.26 -4.72
N GLN A 719 25.92 4.18 -4.83
CA GLN A 719 24.92 4.90 -4.01
C GLN A 719 24.91 6.44 -4.18
N THR A 720 25.76 7.00 -5.04
CA THR A 720 25.70 8.41 -5.42
C THR A 720 24.89 8.58 -6.71
N HIS A 721 23.83 9.37 -6.63
CA HIS A 721 23.02 9.70 -7.79
C HIS A 721 23.62 10.89 -8.52
N TYR A 722 23.79 10.76 -9.82
CA TYR A 722 24.24 11.85 -10.67
C TYR A 722 23.39 11.97 -11.94
N LEU A 723 23.42 13.16 -12.50
CA LEU A 723 22.79 13.49 -13.76
C LEU A 723 23.91 13.83 -14.76
N SER A 724 23.93 13.15 -15.90
CA SER A 724 24.77 13.53 -17.03
C SER A 724 23.91 14.18 -18.12
N CYS A 725 24.28 15.36 -18.60
CA CYS A 725 23.58 16.05 -19.69
C CYS A 725 24.52 16.33 -20.86
N ASP A 726 24.13 15.95 -22.08
CA ASP A 726 24.92 16.18 -23.30
C ASP A 726 25.06 17.68 -23.61
N LEU A 727 26.30 18.18 -23.72
CA LEU A 727 26.61 19.55 -24.14
C LEU A 727 27.12 19.63 -25.58
N GLY A 728 27.47 18.49 -26.19
CA GLY A 728 27.81 18.36 -27.61
C GLY A 728 29.02 17.46 -27.88
N ASN A 729 29.06 16.87 -29.07
CA ASN A 729 30.18 16.03 -29.51
C ASN A 729 30.68 16.40 -30.93
N PRO A 730 31.73 17.23 -31.05
CA PRO A 730 32.35 18.01 -29.98
C PRO A 730 31.55 19.27 -29.63
N MET A 731 31.65 19.72 -28.38
CA MET A 731 31.30 21.09 -28.00
C MET A 731 32.38 22.02 -28.57
N LYS A 732 32.02 22.74 -29.64
CA LYS A 732 32.95 23.54 -30.44
C LYS A 732 33.57 24.68 -29.62
N SER A 733 34.76 25.11 -30.02
CA SER A 733 35.39 26.34 -29.53
C SER A 733 34.42 27.54 -29.67
N GLY A 734 34.36 28.38 -28.63
CA GLY A 734 33.50 29.57 -28.55
C GLY A 734 32.03 29.28 -28.23
N THR A 735 31.64 28.04 -27.97
CA THR A 735 30.24 27.69 -27.62
C THR A 735 29.90 28.22 -26.22
N SER A 736 28.75 28.91 -26.07
CA SER A 736 28.16 29.27 -24.77
C SER A 736 26.69 28.85 -24.75
N LEU A 737 26.33 28.02 -23.77
CA LEU A 737 25.03 27.36 -23.68
C LEU A 737 24.37 27.63 -22.33
N TRP A 738 23.13 28.12 -22.34
CA TRP A 738 22.30 28.25 -21.15
C TRP A 738 21.25 27.15 -21.09
N ALA A 739 21.08 26.49 -19.94
CA ALA A 739 20.04 25.50 -19.73
C ALA A 739 19.56 25.49 -18.27
N GLY A 740 18.43 24.82 -18.00
CA GLY A 740 17.86 24.73 -16.66
C GLY A 740 17.40 23.33 -16.31
N LEU A 741 17.60 22.95 -15.06
CA LEU A 741 17.29 21.64 -14.47
C LEU A 741 16.33 21.84 -13.30
N ARG A 742 15.37 20.94 -13.15
CA ARG A 742 14.39 20.94 -12.06
C ARG A 742 14.63 19.77 -11.13
N PHE A 743 14.47 20.04 -9.85
CA PHE A 743 14.62 19.08 -8.77
C PHE A 743 13.47 19.23 -7.76
N THR A 744 13.19 18.15 -7.05
CA THR A 744 12.36 18.10 -5.85
C THR A 744 13.22 17.64 -4.68
N VAL A 745 12.95 18.09 -3.47
CA VAL A 745 13.72 17.69 -2.26
C VAL A 745 12.77 17.13 -1.19
N PRO A 746 12.17 15.95 -1.42
CA PRO A 746 11.11 15.42 -0.56
C PRO A 746 11.63 14.78 0.74
N ARG A 747 12.89 14.32 0.76
CA ARG A 747 13.45 13.50 1.86
C ARG A 747 14.28 14.31 2.85
N LEU A 748 13.88 15.56 3.14
CA LEU A 748 14.63 16.39 4.07
C LEU A 748 14.53 15.86 5.51
N LYS A 749 15.69 15.75 6.16
CA LYS A 749 15.82 15.43 7.59
C LYS A 749 16.40 16.63 8.33
N ASP A 750 16.17 16.70 9.64
CA ASP A 750 16.67 17.76 10.52
C ASP A 750 18.12 17.54 10.98
N THR A 751 18.80 16.51 10.46
CA THR A 751 20.19 16.17 10.79
C THR A 751 21.20 17.15 10.21
N ARG A 752 20.88 17.81 9.09
CA ARG A 752 21.77 18.74 8.37
C ARG A 752 21.09 20.08 8.15
N LYS A 753 21.82 21.17 8.40
CA LYS A 753 21.34 22.55 8.19
C LYS A 753 21.37 22.98 6.72
N THR A 754 22.08 22.26 5.87
CA THR A 754 22.26 22.60 4.46
C THR A 754 22.26 21.37 3.56
N VAL A 755 21.70 21.53 2.36
CA VAL A 755 21.73 20.56 1.26
C VAL A 755 22.52 21.17 0.10
N GLN A 756 23.35 20.39 -0.59
CA GLN A 756 24.28 20.89 -1.61
C GLN A 756 24.24 20.05 -2.89
N PHE A 757 24.22 20.74 -4.04
CA PHE A 757 24.44 20.17 -5.36
C PHE A 757 25.87 20.51 -5.83
N GLU A 758 26.50 19.64 -6.60
CA GLU A 758 27.82 19.89 -7.21
C GLU A 758 27.74 19.68 -8.72
N LEU A 759 28.17 20.68 -9.50
CA LEU A 759 28.08 20.67 -10.96
C LEU A 759 29.47 20.83 -11.58
N GLN A 760 29.77 20.07 -12.64
CA GLN A 760 31.05 20.10 -13.35
C GLN A 760 30.87 19.72 -14.82
N ILE A 761 31.61 20.34 -15.74
CA ILE A 761 31.68 19.91 -17.14
C ILE A 761 32.81 18.89 -17.31
N ARG A 762 32.57 17.80 -18.04
CA ARG A 762 33.56 16.77 -18.36
C ARG A 762 33.62 16.50 -19.87
N SER A 763 34.78 16.16 -20.39
CA SER A 763 35.02 15.73 -21.77
C SER A 763 36.02 14.56 -21.80
N LYS A 764 36.21 13.94 -22.97
CA LYS A 764 37.14 12.80 -23.17
C LYS A 764 38.49 13.20 -23.79
N ASN A 765 38.79 14.50 -23.86
CA ASN A 765 40.08 14.98 -24.34
C ASN A 765 41.21 14.51 -23.39
N GLU A 766 42.42 14.28 -23.90
CA GLU A 766 43.57 13.94 -23.02
C GLU A 766 44.02 15.13 -22.16
N ASN A 767 43.88 16.34 -22.69
CA ASN A 767 44.29 17.57 -22.06
C ASN A 767 43.08 18.43 -21.70
N ASN A 768 43.08 19.00 -20.50
CA ASN A 768 42.07 19.93 -19.97
C ASN A 768 40.61 19.42 -20.10
N SER A 769 40.39 18.16 -19.71
CA SER A 769 39.12 17.44 -19.89
C SER A 769 37.99 17.84 -18.95
N HIS A 770 38.21 18.72 -17.98
CA HIS A 770 37.24 19.03 -16.94
C HIS A 770 37.22 20.52 -16.60
N SER A 771 36.04 21.05 -16.24
CA SER A 771 35.92 22.36 -15.60
C SER A 771 36.14 22.28 -14.09
N GLU A 772 36.23 23.45 -13.44
CA GLU A 772 36.09 23.56 -11.99
C GLU A 772 34.71 23.10 -11.50
N VAL A 773 34.64 22.62 -10.25
CA VAL A 773 33.40 22.18 -9.60
C VAL A 773 32.67 23.37 -8.99
N VAL A 774 31.38 23.54 -9.31
CA VAL A 774 30.55 24.64 -8.83
C VAL A 774 29.49 24.12 -7.85
N PRO A 775 29.59 24.42 -6.54
CA PRO A 775 28.61 23.99 -5.55
C PRO A 775 27.42 24.96 -5.43
N TYR A 776 26.20 24.44 -5.30
CA TYR A 776 24.99 25.21 -5.01
C TYR A 776 24.36 24.75 -3.68
N LYS A 777 24.31 25.64 -2.68
CA LYS A 777 23.87 25.33 -1.30
C LYS A 777 22.48 25.88 -1.00
N LEU A 778 21.65 25.06 -0.34
CA LEU A 778 20.32 25.38 0.15
C LEU A 778 20.29 25.27 1.68
N GLU A 779 19.67 26.24 2.36
CA GLU A 779 19.45 26.21 3.80
C GLU A 779 18.15 25.47 4.16
N VAL A 780 18.21 24.59 5.14
CA VAL A 780 17.03 23.85 5.65
C VAL A 780 16.36 24.66 6.76
N VAL A 781 15.08 24.97 6.60
CA VAL A 781 14.31 25.87 7.47
C VAL A 781 13.06 25.17 8.01
N VAL A 782 12.75 25.45 9.26
CA VAL A 782 11.50 25.01 9.92
C VAL A 782 10.50 26.16 9.90
N GLN A 783 9.32 25.92 9.33
CA GLN A 783 8.24 26.90 9.27
C GLN A 783 6.88 26.23 9.45
N ALA A 784 6.12 26.70 10.44
CA ALA A 784 4.74 26.29 10.65
C ALA A 784 3.81 27.51 10.50
N ASP A 785 2.60 27.28 9.98
CA ASP A 785 1.55 28.28 9.83
C ASP A 785 0.29 27.73 10.49
N VAL A 786 -0.10 28.31 11.63
CA VAL A 786 -1.14 27.74 12.50
C VAL A 786 -2.32 28.69 12.55
N ILE A 787 -3.52 28.17 12.27
CA ILE A 787 -4.75 28.94 12.21
C ILE A 787 -5.71 28.45 13.28
N LEU A 788 -6.21 29.38 14.10
CA LEU A 788 -7.27 29.14 15.07
C LEU A 788 -8.62 29.67 14.55
N GLN A 789 -9.58 28.78 14.38
CA GLN A 789 -10.95 29.07 13.99
C GLN A 789 -11.89 28.86 15.18
N GLY A 790 -13.05 29.53 15.16
CA GLY A 790 -14.04 29.36 16.22
C GLY A 790 -15.43 29.85 15.83
N VAL A 791 -16.47 29.14 16.27
CA VAL A 791 -17.89 29.43 15.95
C VAL A 791 -18.80 29.16 17.15
N SER A 792 -19.92 29.90 17.22
CA SER A 792 -21.02 29.66 18.17
C SER A 792 -22.21 28.99 17.48
N ARG A 793 -22.79 27.97 18.11
CA ARG A 793 -23.99 27.26 17.66
C ARG A 793 -25.04 27.22 18.78
N PRO A 794 -26.22 27.85 18.63
CA PRO A 794 -26.59 28.73 17.53
C PRO A 794 -25.72 30.00 17.45
N ASP A 795 -25.78 30.69 16.31
CA ASP A 795 -25.03 31.93 16.05
C ASP A 795 -25.57 33.11 16.89
N LYS A 796 -26.83 33.03 17.33
CA LYS A 796 -27.52 33.97 18.24
C LYS A 796 -28.62 33.25 19.01
N VAL A 797 -29.02 33.81 20.15
CA VAL A 797 -30.06 33.25 21.03
C VAL A 797 -31.17 34.27 21.23
N PHE A 798 -32.42 33.83 21.07
CA PHE A 798 -33.59 34.69 21.22
C PHE A 798 -34.19 34.60 22.62
N PHE A 799 -34.54 35.76 23.19
CA PHE A 799 -35.23 35.90 24.48
C PHE A 799 -36.62 36.52 24.31
N PRO A 800 -37.63 36.10 25.10
CA PRO A 800 -37.56 35.05 26.12
C PRO A 800 -37.54 33.62 25.51
N PRO A 801 -36.80 32.67 26.09
CA PRO A 801 -36.79 31.28 25.63
C PRO A 801 -38.18 30.63 25.77
N PRO A 802 -38.62 29.83 24.78
CA PRO A 802 -39.94 29.20 24.79
C PRO A 802 -40.06 28.18 25.93
N ASN A 803 -41.21 28.16 26.61
CA ASN A 803 -41.55 27.23 27.69
C ASN A 803 -40.64 27.25 28.94
N TRP A 804 -39.72 28.21 29.05
CA TRP A 804 -38.84 28.34 30.21
C TRP A 804 -39.55 28.99 31.40
N LYS A 805 -39.29 28.47 32.61
CA LYS A 805 -39.81 29.01 33.88
C LYS A 805 -38.68 29.10 34.90
N VAL A 806 -38.74 30.10 35.76
CA VAL A 806 -37.74 30.29 36.84
C VAL A 806 -37.80 29.10 37.81
N SER A 807 -36.69 28.39 38.00
CA SER A 807 -36.55 27.30 38.96
C SER A 807 -35.68 27.74 40.14
N LYS A 808 -36.16 27.53 41.37
CA LYS A 808 -35.41 27.89 42.60
C LYS A 808 -34.24 26.94 42.89
N THR A 809 -34.27 25.73 42.33
CA THR A 809 -33.22 24.71 42.44
C THR A 809 -33.09 24.00 41.09
N PRO A 810 -32.22 24.45 40.18
CA PRO A 810 -32.07 23.84 38.87
C PRO A 810 -31.56 22.40 39.02
N GLN A 811 -32.22 21.44 38.37
CA GLN A 811 -31.82 20.02 38.34
C GLN A 811 -31.52 19.53 36.92
N GLU A 812 -32.14 20.15 35.91
CA GLU A 812 -31.96 19.80 34.50
C GLU A 812 -31.31 20.97 33.74
N GLU A 813 -30.66 20.69 32.61
CA GLU A 813 -30.00 21.74 31.82
C GLU A 813 -30.97 22.84 31.33
N GLN A 814 -32.24 22.47 31.12
CA GLN A 814 -33.30 23.38 30.66
C GLN A 814 -33.74 24.38 31.75
N ASP A 815 -33.49 24.07 33.03
CA ASP A 815 -33.82 24.96 34.15
C ASP A 815 -32.94 26.22 34.14
N ILE A 816 -31.71 26.12 33.64
CA ILE A 816 -30.79 27.27 33.51
C ILE A 816 -31.22 28.17 32.36
N GLY A 817 -31.50 27.60 31.19
CA GLY A 817 -31.84 28.36 29.99
C GLY A 817 -31.32 27.72 28.70
N PRO A 818 -31.32 28.46 27.58
CA PRO A 818 -30.95 27.94 26.28
C PRO A 818 -29.47 27.54 26.23
N VAL A 819 -29.19 26.41 25.58
CA VAL A 819 -27.85 25.86 25.44
C VAL A 819 -27.16 26.40 24.19
N VAL A 820 -25.88 26.72 24.32
CA VAL A 820 -24.99 27.17 23.24
C VAL A 820 -23.73 26.32 23.24
N GLN A 821 -23.29 25.94 22.05
CA GLN A 821 -22.06 25.21 21.82
C GLN A 821 -21.05 26.10 21.10
N HIS A 822 -19.91 26.35 21.73
CA HIS A 822 -18.76 26.97 21.09
C HIS A 822 -17.82 25.88 20.57
N VAL A 823 -17.39 25.99 19.32
CA VAL A 823 -16.45 25.06 18.69
C VAL A 823 -15.22 25.84 18.28
N TYR A 824 -14.04 25.39 18.71
CA TYR A 824 -12.73 25.95 18.37
C TYR A 824 -11.91 24.90 17.63
N GLU A 825 -11.31 25.26 16.52
CA GLU A 825 -10.48 24.37 15.70
C GLU A 825 -9.10 25.01 15.47
N LEU A 826 -8.05 24.30 15.84
CA LEU A 826 -6.66 24.68 15.61
C LEU A 826 -6.08 23.84 14.48
N VAL A 827 -5.65 24.45 13.39
CA VAL A 827 -5.16 23.77 12.17
C VAL A 827 -3.72 24.16 11.89
N ASN A 828 -2.84 23.20 11.62
CA ASN A 828 -1.51 23.47 11.06
C ASN A 828 -1.58 23.43 9.53
N LYS A 829 -1.48 24.58 8.86
CA LYS A 829 -1.38 24.69 7.40
C LYS A 829 0.05 24.76 6.90
N GLY A 830 1.02 25.00 7.78
CA GLY A 830 2.43 25.10 7.41
C GLY A 830 3.04 23.76 7.03
N PRO A 831 4.20 23.78 6.35
CA PRO A 831 4.88 22.57 5.94
C PRO A 831 5.42 21.77 7.14
N SER A 832 5.95 22.44 8.16
CA SER A 832 6.56 21.79 9.32
C SER A 832 5.53 21.45 10.40
N GLY A 833 5.67 20.27 11.01
CA GLY A 833 4.84 19.83 12.13
C GLY A 833 5.11 20.60 13.42
N ILE A 834 4.12 20.65 14.31
CA ILE A 834 4.23 21.26 15.65
C ILE A 834 3.94 20.18 16.70
N SER A 835 4.77 20.07 17.74
CA SER A 835 4.68 18.95 18.70
C SER A 835 4.04 19.31 20.03
N HIS A 836 4.12 20.58 20.43
CA HIS A 836 3.45 21.08 21.63
C HIS A 836 2.94 22.50 21.43
N THR A 837 1.63 22.68 21.57
CA THR A 837 0.95 23.98 21.48
C THR A 837 0.00 24.15 22.65
N VAL A 838 0.04 25.32 23.30
CA VAL A 838 -0.86 25.65 24.41
C VAL A 838 -2.02 26.46 23.86
N LEU A 839 -3.25 25.96 24.03
CA LEU A 839 -4.50 26.63 23.69
C LEU A 839 -5.22 27.06 24.98
N GLN A 840 -5.36 28.37 25.20
CA GLN A 840 -6.02 28.95 26.35
C GLN A 840 -7.36 29.57 25.95
N LEU A 841 -8.45 29.15 26.57
CA LEU A 841 -9.79 29.68 26.39
C LEU A 841 -10.25 30.43 27.66
N SER A 842 -10.92 31.55 27.49
CA SER A 842 -11.50 32.35 28.57
C SER A 842 -12.93 32.76 28.20
N CYS A 843 -13.89 32.44 29.05
CA CYS A 843 -15.31 32.67 28.82
C CYS A 843 -16.02 33.33 30.02
N PRO A 844 -17.02 34.20 29.78
CA PRO A 844 -17.71 34.97 30.83
C PRO A 844 -18.58 34.08 31.73
N LEU A 845 -18.23 34.00 33.01
CA LEU A 845 -18.93 33.17 34.01
C LEU A 845 -20.07 33.94 34.68
N SER A 846 -19.76 35.09 35.29
CA SER A 846 -20.67 35.82 36.18
C SER A 846 -20.40 37.33 36.21
N VAL A 847 -21.43 38.10 36.55
CA VAL A 847 -21.34 39.54 36.85
C VAL A 847 -21.96 39.80 38.20
N GLN A 848 -21.20 40.30 39.18
CA GLN A 848 -21.73 40.68 40.51
C GLN A 848 -22.60 39.58 41.18
N GLY A 849 -22.24 38.31 41.00
CA GLY A 849 -23.00 37.16 41.53
C GLY A 849 -24.14 36.63 40.65
N GLN A 850 -24.46 37.28 39.53
CA GLN A 850 -25.41 36.76 38.54
C GLN A 850 -24.70 35.93 37.46
N GLY A 851 -25.22 34.74 37.16
CA GLY A 851 -24.64 33.84 36.16
C GLY A 851 -24.80 34.37 34.73
N LEU A 852 -23.82 34.11 33.86
CA LEU A 852 -23.87 34.41 32.43
C LEU A 852 -23.86 33.11 31.61
N LEU A 853 -22.69 32.51 31.44
CA LEU A 853 -22.47 31.31 30.63
C LEU A 853 -21.95 30.20 31.53
N TYR A 854 -22.80 29.21 31.78
CA TYR A 854 -22.53 28.07 32.66
C TYR A 854 -21.97 26.90 31.84
N PRO A 855 -20.72 26.44 32.08
CA PRO A 855 -20.15 25.31 31.35
C PRO A 855 -20.80 23.98 31.77
N LEU A 856 -21.43 23.28 30.81
CA LEU A 856 -22.14 22.01 31.01
C LEU A 856 -21.26 20.80 30.68
N GLU A 857 -20.63 20.81 29.51
CA GLU A 857 -19.87 19.68 28.99
C GLU A 857 -18.76 20.17 28.05
N MET A 858 -17.65 19.44 28.02
CA MET A 858 -16.54 19.67 27.12
C MET A 858 -16.19 18.36 26.40
N SER A 859 -16.05 18.42 25.08
CA SER A 859 -15.55 17.32 24.27
C SER A 859 -14.42 17.77 23.35
N THR A 860 -13.47 16.86 23.11
CA THR A 860 -12.23 17.11 22.39
C THR A 860 -12.08 16.10 21.25
N GLU A 861 -11.69 16.55 20.07
CA GLU A 861 -11.38 15.69 18.91
C GLU A 861 -9.96 15.99 18.43
N GLY A 862 -9.11 14.96 18.35
CA GLY A 862 -7.68 15.09 18.02
C GLY A 862 -6.77 15.04 19.25
N PRO A 863 -5.46 15.32 19.09
CA PRO A 863 -4.47 15.16 20.14
C PRO A 863 -4.45 16.35 21.11
N LEU A 864 -5.55 16.63 21.81
CA LEU A 864 -5.64 17.70 22.81
C LEU A 864 -6.12 17.21 24.17
N ASN A 865 -5.46 17.69 25.23
CA ASN A 865 -5.84 17.43 26.62
C ASN A 865 -6.07 18.75 27.35
N CYS A 866 -7.25 18.91 27.94
CA CYS A 866 -7.66 20.17 28.56
C CYS A 866 -7.76 20.07 30.07
N THR A 867 -7.30 21.12 30.76
CA THR A 867 -7.42 21.32 32.19
C THR A 867 -8.14 22.64 32.46
N THR A 868 -9.04 22.64 33.44
CA THR A 868 -9.87 23.80 33.80
C THR A 868 -9.60 24.17 35.25
N ASN A 869 -9.59 25.48 35.54
CA ASN A 869 -9.54 25.98 36.91
C ASN A 869 -10.92 26.02 37.59
N TYR A 870 -11.97 25.63 36.85
CA TYR A 870 -13.36 25.66 37.28
C TYR A 870 -14.02 24.31 37.05
N SER A 871 -14.82 23.82 38.01
CA SER A 871 -15.54 22.56 37.88
C SER A 871 -16.66 22.68 36.85
N ILE A 872 -16.50 22.00 35.72
CA ILE A 872 -17.55 21.87 34.70
C ILE A 872 -18.74 21.16 35.33
N ASN A 873 -19.94 21.69 35.06
CA ASN A 873 -21.19 21.23 35.65
C ASN A 873 -21.17 21.09 37.19
N TYR A 874 -20.70 22.11 37.90
CA TYR A 874 -20.59 22.07 39.37
C TYR A 874 -21.94 21.84 40.10
N LEU A 875 -23.08 22.17 39.49
CA LEU A 875 -24.43 21.90 40.00
C LEU A 875 -24.92 20.46 39.71
N GLN A 876 -24.13 19.64 39.02
CA GLN A 876 -24.45 18.25 38.67
C GLN A 876 -25.80 18.08 37.96
N LEU A 877 -26.08 18.98 37.01
CA LEU A 877 -27.32 18.96 36.23
C LEU A 877 -27.37 17.72 35.34
N LYS A 878 -28.57 17.16 35.18
CA LYS A 878 -28.81 16.08 34.22
C LYS A 878 -28.77 16.63 32.79
N LEU A 879 -27.83 16.12 32.00
CA LEU A 879 -27.62 16.52 30.61
C LEU A 879 -28.50 15.69 29.66
N GLN A 880 -29.12 16.34 28.68
CA GLN A 880 -29.94 15.65 27.68
C GLN A 880 -29.03 15.11 26.55
N GLN A 881 -29.18 13.83 26.22
CA GLN A 881 -28.49 13.20 25.09
C GLN A 881 -29.00 13.81 23.78
N THR A 882 -28.10 14.32 22.95
CA THR A 882 -28.42 14.93 21.65
C THR A 882 -28.98 13.89 20.67
N SER A 883 -30.31 13.81 20.54
CA SER A 883 -30.99 13.26 19.37
C SER A 883 -31.16 14.35 18.32
N THR A 884 -30.67 14.12 17.11
CA THR A 884 -30.92 14.96 15.93
C THR A 884 -32.39 14.84 15.50
N GLU A 885 -33.29 15.63 16.12
CA GLU A 885 -34.65 15.84 15.60
C GLU A 885 -35.08 17.31 15.74
N GLN A 886 -35.81 17.78 14.72
CA GLN A 886 -36.33 19.15 14.59
C GLN A 886 -37.41 19.45 15.64
N PRO A 887 -37.59 20.73 16.06
CA PRO A 887 -38.56 21.06 17.10
C PRO A 887 -40.01 21.00 16.58
N PRO A 888 -40.96 20.44 17.36
CA PRO A 888 -42.37 20.38 16.99
C PRO A 888 -43.12 21.71 17.18
N LEU A 889 -44.20 21.83 16.40
CA LEU A 889 -45.10 22.97 16.25
C LEU A 889 -45.82 23.37 17.55
N LEU A 890 -46.03 24.68 17.69
CA LEU A 890 -46.74 25.41 18.76
C LEU A 890 -48.22 24.98 18.92
N VAL A 891 -48.63 24.80 20.18
CA VAL A 891 -50.04 24.82 20.64
C VAL A 891 -50.18 25.95 21.68
N PRO A 892 -51.22 26.80 21.64
CA PRO A 892 -51.39 27.91 22.58
C PRO A 892 -52.15 27.47 23.84
N GLY A 893 -51.68 27.91 25.01
CA GLY A 893 -52.38 27.77 26.29
C GLY A 893 -52.03 28.88 27.28
N GLN A 894 -53.06 29.62 27.72
CA GLN A 894 -53.11 30.70 28.72
C GLN A 894 -52.67 30.17 30.12
N ASP A 895 -52.24 30.93 31.14
CA ASP A 895 -52.70 32.21 31.70
C ASP A 895 -51.55 32.93 32.45
N HIS A 896 -51.66 34.26 32.58
CA HIS A 896 -50.74 35.12 33.33
C HIS A 896 -51.11 35.20 34.82
N HIS A 897 -50.12 34.99 35.70
CA HIS A 897 -50.15 35.49 37.08
C HIS A 897 -49.09 36.59 37.24
N ILE A 898 -49.55 37.79 37.58
CA ILE A 898 -48.74 38.97 37.87
C ILE A 898 -48.46 38.98 39.37
N GLU A 899 -47.18 38.98 39.75
CA GLU A 899 -46.72 39.45 41.07
C GLU A 899 -45.76 40.64 40.90
N ARG A 900 -45.79 41.53 41.89
CA ARG A 900 -45.28 42.91 41.85
C ARG A 900 -44.11 43.08 42.81
N ARG A 901 -43.19 43.99 42.43
CA ARG A 901 -42.07 44.64 43.18
C ARG A 901 -40.77 43.83 43.30
N GLU A 902 -39.57 44.43 43.32
CA GLU A 902 -39.15 45.80 43.70
C GLU A 902 -37.93 46.26 42.86
N VAL A 903 -37.74 47.57 42.73
CA VAL A 903 -36.67 48.19 41.91
C VAL A 903 -35.41 48.39 42.75
N GLN A 904 -34.31 47.76 42.35
CA GLN A 904 -32.96 48.12 42.81
C GLN A 904 -32.12 48.54 41.60
N ARG A 905 -31.51 49.73 41.68
CA ARG A 905 -30.69 50.35 40.62
C ARG A 905 -29.52 49.46 40.25
N ASP A 906 -29.41 49.13 38.97
CA ASP A 906 -28.46 48.15 38.44
C ASP A 906 -27.45 48.80 37.47
N GLN A 907 -26.16 48.66 37.77
CA GLN A 907 -25.04 49.22 37.00
C GLN A 907 -24.67 48.38 35.76
N LEU A 908 -25.37 47.28 35.48
CA LEU A 908 -25.30 46.58 34.17
C LEU A 908 -25.97 47.37 33.02
N ALA A 909 -26.41 48.61 33.29
CA ALA A 909 -26.97 49.53 32.32
C ALA A 909 -25.96 49.98 31.24
N GLU A 910 -24.66 50.02 31.52
CA GLU A 910 -23.67 50.65 30.64
C GLU A 910 -22.99 49.73 29.62
N HIS A 911 -22.95 48.40 29.82
CA HIS A 911 -22.19 47.49 28.95
C HIS A 911 -23.10 46.51 28.18
N THR A 912 -23.01 46.54 26.85
CA THR A 912 -23.71 45.61 25.92
C THR A 912 -22.84 44.42 25.49
N ASN A 913 -21.51 44.54 25.58
CA ASN A 913 -20.56 43.44 25.35
C ASN A 913 -20.01 42.92 26.68
N LEU A 914 -20.24 41.64 26.96
CA LEU A 914 -19.83 40.93 28.15
C LEU A 914 -18.64 40.03 27.79
N SER A 915 -17.44 40.54 28.05
CA SER A 915 -16.16 39.86 27.82
C SER A 915 -15.37 39.74 29.11
N CYS A 916 -14.39 38.84 29.15
CA CYS A 916 -13.52 38.62 30.32
C CYS A 916 -12.69 39.81 30.78
N SER A 917 -12.74 40.95 30.07
CA SER A 917 -12.13 42.19 30.55
C SER A 917 -13.01 42.90 31.59
N ASN A 918 -14.33 42.65 31.56
CA ASN A 918 -15.33 43.42 32.29
C ASN A 918 -16.19 42.55 33.23
N VAL A 919 -16.04 41.23 33.17
CA VAL A 919 -16.82 40.24 33.94
C VAL A 919 -15.92 39.16 34.50
N GLU A 920 -16.40 38.43 35.50
CA GLU A 920 -15.68 37.28 36.07
C GLU A 920 -15.68 36.15 35.04
N CYS A 921 -14.51 35.54 34.80
CA CYS A 921 -14.32 34.49 33.81
C CYS A 921 -13.71 33.24 34.40
N TRP A 922 -14.08 32.13 33.80
CA TRP A 922 -13.39 30.86 33.97
C TRP A 922 -12.43 30.64 32.80
N THR A 923 -11.38 29.86 33.04
CA THR A 923 -10.33 29.62 32.05
C THR A 923 -10.06 28.15 31.85
N LEU A 924 -9.82 27.77 30.61
CA LEU A 924 -9.47 26.42 30.20
C LEU A 924 -8.14 26.47 29.48
N GLN A 925 -7.22 25.60 29.86
CA GLN A 925 -5.93 25.44 29.20
C GLN A 925 -5.85 24.03 28.60
N CYS A 926 -5.63 23.95 27.30
CA CYS A 926 -5.44 22.71 26.57
C CYS A 926 -4.02 22.61 26.03
N ASP A 927 -3.40 21.46 26.29
CA ASP A 927 -2.15 21.06 25.66
C ASP A 927 -2.47 20.25 24.40
N VAL A 928 -2.09 20.79 23.26
CA VAL A 928 -2.21 20.16 21.95
C VAL A 928 -0.87 19.49 21.60
N GLY A 929 -0.93 18.20 21.29
CA GLY A 929 0.21 17.37 20.89
C GLY A 929 0.62 17.59 19.43
N LEU A 930 1.10 16.52 18.78
CA LEU A 930 1.62 16.57 17.43
C LEU A 930 0.52 16.91 16.40
N LEU A 931 0.69 18.03 15.69
CA LEU A 931 -0.10 18.39 14.50
C LEU A 931 0.81 18.49 13.28
N GLU A 932 0.67 17.53 12.37
CA GLU A 932 1.31 17.50 11.05
C GLU A 932 0.62 18.46 10.06
N LYS A 933 1.24 18.67 8.90
CA LYS A 933 0.71 19.51 7.81
C LYS A 933 -0.71 19.06 7.43
N GLY A 934 -1.67 19.96 7.58
CA GLY A 934 -3.09 19.75 7.25
C GLY A 934 -3.95 19.13 8.35
N THR A 935 -3.37 18.76 9.51
CA THR A 935 -4.13 18.18 10.63
C THR A 935 -4.69 19.26 11.57
N SER A 936 -5.74 18.91 12.31
CA SER A 936 -6.40 19.83 13.25
C SER A 936 -6.78 19.19 14.59
N ALA A 937 -6.93 20.05 15.60
CA ALA A 937 -7.43 19.71 16.93
C ALA A 937 -8.68 20.56 17.23
N ILE A 938 -9.75 19.94 17.70
CA ILE A 938 -11.06 20.57 17.89
C ILE A 938 -11.50 20.48 19.35
N LEU A 939 -11.89 21.62 19.91
CA LEU A 939 -12.50 21.76 21.23
C LEU A 939 -13.96 22.18 21.09
N LYS A 940 -14.88 21.38 21.62
CA LYS A 940 -16.32 21.66 21.66
C LYS A 940 -16.73 21.89 23.11
N LEU A 941 -17.29 23.07 23.38
CA LEU A 941 -17.73 23.49 24.70
C LEU A 941 -19.24 23.74 24.68
N ARG A 942 -20.00 22.95 25.41
CA ARG A 942 -21.45 23.10 25.59
C ARG A 942 -21.71 23.86 26.88
N SER A 943 -22.47 24.94 26.80
CA SER A 943 -22.76 25.83 27.94
C SER A 943 -24.21 26.29 27.95
N GLY A 944 -24.80 26.41 29.14
CA GLY A 944 -26.14 26.97 29.34
C GLY A 944 -26.05 28.47 29.58
N ILE A 945 -26.89 29.25 28.90
CA ILE A 945 -27.05 30.68 29.21
C ILE A 945 -28.01 30.81 30.39
N TRP A 946 -27.59 31.50 31.45
CA TRP A 946 -28.41 31.74 32.63
C TRP A 946 -29.57 32.69 32.31
N ALA A 947 -30.73 32.13 31.97
CA ALA A 947 -31.84 32.90 31.41
C ALA A 947 -32.43 33.92 32.39
N GLU A 948 -32.42 33.62 33.70
CA GLU A 948 -32.88 34.51 34.77
C GLU A 948 -32.21 35.89 34.71
N THR A 949 -30.87 35.92 34.54
CA THR A 949 -30.06 37.15 34.48
C THR A 949 -30.48 38.11 33.38
N PHE A 950 -30.97 37.56 32.26
CA PHE A 950 -31.36 38.35 31.09
C PHE A 950 -32.85 38.66 31.08
N ILE A 951 -33.71 37.77 31.61
CA ILE A 951 -35.17 37.97 31.67
C ILE A 951 -35.57 39.11 32.61
N GLU A 952 -34.85 39.29 33.72
CA GLU A 952 -35.03 40.46 34.61
C GLU A 952 -34.84 41.79 33.87
N ARG A 953 -34.20 41.79 32.70
CA ARG A 953 -33.80 42.97 31.92
C ARG A 953 -34.40 42.93 30.51
N ALA A 954 -35.72 42.89 30.44
CA ALA A 954 -36.46 42.76 29.20
C ALA A 954 -36.10 43.82 28.14
N TYR A 955 -36.04 43.38 26.88
CA TYR A 955 -35.83 44.20 25.67
C TYR A 955 -34.43 44.84 25.49
N LYS A 956 -33.40 44.41 26.24
CA LYS A 956 -32.00 44.83 26.04
C LYS A 956 -31.14 43.71 25.45
N GLY A 957 -30.39 44.01 24.39
CA GLY A 957 -29.49 43.05 23.73
C GLY A 957 -28.11 43.00 24.40
N TYR A 958 -27.54 41.80 24.48
CA TYR A 958 -26.22 41.53 25.05
C TYR A 958 -25.38 40.66 24.11
N VAL A 959 -24.05 40.73 24.20
CA VAL A 959 -23.14 39.85 23.46
C VAL A 959 -22.21 39.18 24.45
N LEU A 960 -22.19 37.86 24.48
CA LEU A 960 -21.22 37.07 25.26
C LEU A 960 -20.00 36.79 24.39
N GLU A 961 -18.81 37.18 24.85
CA GLU A 961 -17.55 37.03 24.10
C GLU A 961 -16.59 36.08 24.83
N CYS A 962 -16.28 34.95 24.19
CA CYS A 962 -15.20 34.04 24.60
C CYS A 962 -13.94 34.29 23.78
N LEU A 963 -12.77 34.29 24.44
CA LEU A 963 -11.46 34.51 23.82
C LEU A 963 -10.63 33.23 23.88
N ALA A 964 -10.20 32.73 22.72
CA ALA A 964 -9.25 31.64 22.61
C ALA A 964 -7.89 32.18 22.10
N ARG A 965 -6.79 31.74 22.72
CA ARG A 965 -5.40 32.09 22.35
C ARG A 965 -4.60 30.82 22.19
N PHE A 966 -3.73 30.76 21.18
CA PHE A 966 -2.79 29.67 21.04
C PHE A 966 -1.35 30.19 20.97
N SER A 967 -0.42 29.42 21.50
CA SER A 967 1.02 29.64 21.36
C SER A 967 1.70 28.31 21.12
N VAL A 968 2.41 28.18 20.00
CA VAL A 968 3.28 27.01 19.76
C VAL A 968 4.46 27.12 20.72
N VAL A 969 4.79 26.03 21.41
CA VAL A 969 5.88 25.98 22.40
C VAL A 969 7.04 25.16 21.86
N LYS A 970 6.75 24.04 21.19
CA LYS A 970 7.76 23.11 20.68
C LYS A 970 7.41 22.59 19.29
N MET A 971 8.43 22.43 18.47
CA MET A 971 8.39 21.71 17.20
C MET A 971 9.27 20.45 17.30
N PRO A 972 8.99 19.37 16.54
CA PRO A 972 9.68 18.08 16.68
C PRO A 972 11.10 18.04 16.08
N TYR A 973 11.65 19.18 15.64
CA TYR A 973 12.91 19.24 14.87
C TYR A 973 14.08 19.74 15.73
N VAL A 974 15.28 19.23 15.45
CA VAL A 974 16.56 19.70 16.03
C VAL A 974 16.91 21.12 15.53
N ILE A 975 16.53 21.45 14.30
CA ILE A 975 16.71 22.78 13.73
C ILE A 975 15.68 23.73 14.34
N LEU A 976 16.15 24.83 14.94
CA LEU A 976 15.29 25.83 15.56
C LEU A 976 14.51 26.63 14.50
N PRO A 977 13.20 26.88 14.69
CA PRO A 977 12.41 27.69 13.79
C PRO A 977 12.85 29.17 13.86
N LYS A 978 12.74 29.88 12.72
CA LYS A 978 13.02 31.32 12.67
C LYS A 978 12.00 32.14 13.47
N GLU A 979 10.74 31.70 13.45
CA GLU A 979 9.63 32.32 14.18
C GLU A 979 8.71 31.25 14.77
N VAL A 980 8.13 31.55 15.95
CA VAL A 980 7.21 30.64 16.65
C VAL A 980 5.77 31.15 16.48
N PRO A 981 4.85 30.37 15.88
CA PRO A 981 3.48 30.84 15.63
C PRO A 981 2.69 31.06 16.92
N SER A 982 1.94 32.16 16.96
CA SER A 982 0.96 32.46 18.02
C SER A 982 -0.21 33.26 17.44
N GLY A 983 -1.38 33.17 18.07
CA GLY A 983 -2.58 33.87 17.59
C GLY A 983 -3.75 33.80 18.55
N SER A 984 -4.85 34.47 18.20
CA SER A 984 -6.07 34.48 19.02
C SER A 984 -7.33 34.62 18.19
N LYS A 985 -8.45 34.10 18.70
CA LYS A 985 -9.77 34.15 18.09
C LYS A 985 -10.84 34.47 19.12
N LYS A 986 -11.73 35.40 18.76
CA LYS A 986 -12.92 35.75 19.55
C LYS A 986 -14.15 35.06 18.96
N VAL A 987 -14.93 34.40 19.81
CA VAL A 987 -16.22 33.79 19.47
C VAL A 987 -17.31 34.51 20.26
N VAL A 988 -18.31 35.02 19.54
CA VAL A 988 -19.38 35.84 20.12
C VAL A 988 -20.73 35.16 19.99
N THR A 989 -21.57 35.31 21.03
CA THR A 989 -22.96 34.85 21.05
C THR A 989 -23.87 36.03 21.40
N PRO A 990 -24.56 36.62 20.42
CA PRO A 990 -25.54 37.68 20.63
C PRO A 990 -26.85 37.14 21.24
N LEU A 991 -27.37 37.84 22.24
CA LEU A 991 -28.67 37.62 22.87
C LEU A 991 -29.64 38.70 22.39
N VAL A 992 -30.68 38.29 21.67
CA VAL A 992 -31.62 39.18 20.97
C VAL A 992 -33.02 39.01 21.53
N TRP A 993 -33.72 40.10 21.83
CA TRP A 993 -35.11 40.05 22.26
C TRP A 993 -36.07 39.98 21.08
N ASN A 994 -36.98 39.01 21.11
CA ASN A 994 -38.07 38.93 20.15
C ASN A 994 -39.12 39.98 20.53
N LYS A 995 -39.16 41.10 19.80
CA LYS A 995 -40.27 42.05 19.95
C LYS A 995 -41.54 41.34 19.48
N GLN A 996 -42.56 41.24 20.34
CA GLN A 996 -43.90 40.92 19.85
C GLN A 996 -44.28 42.01 18.86
N ASP A 997 -44.37 41.66 17.58
CA ASP A 997 -45.02 42.51 16.60
C ASP A 997 -46.42 42.81 17.14
N SER A 998 -46.66 44.07 17.51
CA SER A 998 -48.00 44.57 17.78
C SER A 998 -48.81 44.30 16.52
N GLN A 999 -49.64 43.25 16.55
CA GLN A 999 -50.65 43.01 15.52
C GLN A 999 -51.57 44.23 15.48
N TYR A 1000 -51.29 45.18 14.59
CA TYR A 1000 -52.24 46.22 14.26
C TYR A 1000 -53.42 45.52 13.59
N SER A 1001 -54.51 45.32 14.34
CA SER A 1001 -55.78 44.88 13.79
C SER A 1001 -56.21 45.88 12.72
N VAL A 1002 -56.30 45.45 11.46
CA VAL A 1002 -56.78 46.30 10.37
C VAL A 1002 -58.21 46.74 10.71
N PRO A 1003 -58.48 48.05 10.84
CA PRO A 1003 -59.81 48.53 11.20
C PRO A 1003 -60.87 48.09 10.20
N LEU A 1004 -62.04 47.68 10.69
CA LEU A 1004 -63.17 47.19 9.89
C LEU A 1004 -63.57 48.13 8.74
N TRP A 1005 -63.36 49.43 8.87
CA TRP A 1005 -63.65 50.41 7.82
C TRP A 1005 -62.78 50.22 6.57
N ILE A 1006 -61.54 49.74 6.70
CA ILE A 1006 -60.66 49.42 5.56
C ILE A 1006 -61.15 48.18 4.82
N ILE A 1007 -61.69 47.19 5.54
CA ILE A 1007 -62.31 46.00 4.94
C ILE A 1007 -63.58 46.39 4.18
N ILE A 1008 -64.42 47.26 4.75
CA ILE A 1008 -65.63 47.76 4.09
C ILE A 1008 -65.28 48.58 2.84
N LEU A 1009 -64.25 49.43 2.90
CA LEU A 1009 -63.76 50.19 1.74
C LEU A 1009 -63.22 49.28 0.64
N ALA A 1010 -62.50 48.22 0.99
CA ALA A 1010 -62.00 47.23 0.03
C ALA A 1010 -63.15 46.48 -0.67
N ILE A 1011 -64.22 46.13 0.06
CA ILE A 1011 -65.41 45.50 -0.51
C ILE A 1011 -66.13 46.46 -1.47
N LEU A 1012 -66.32 47.73 -1.06
CA LEU A 1012 -66.96 48.75 -1.91
C LEU A 1012 -66.14 49.02 -3.18
N ALA A 1013 -64.81 49.14 -3.06
CA ALA A 1013 -63.92 49.31 -4.20
C ALA A 1013 -63.95 48.10 -5.13
N GLY A 1014 -63.96 46.88 -4.58
CA GLY A 1014 -64.07 45.64 -5.33
C GLY A 1014 -65.39 45.52 -6.10
N LEU A 1015 -66.52 45.86 -5.48
CA LEU A 1015 -67.83 45.87 -6.14
C LEU A 1015 -67.91 46.92 -7.25
N LEU A 1016 -67.32 48.10 -7.03
CA LEU A 1016 -67.30 49.17 -8.03
C LEU A 1016 -66.44 48.79 -9.23
N LEU A 1017 -65.29 48.15 -9.00
CA LEU A 1017 -64.45 47.59 -10.04
C LEU A 1017 -65.17 46.48 -10.83
N LEU A 1018 -65.88 45.58 -10.13
CA LEU A 1018 -66.68 44.52 -10.77
C LEU A 1018 -67.80 45.10 -11.64
N ALA A 1019 -68.52 46.10 -11.16
CA ALA A 1019 -69.59 46.77 -11.93
C ALA A 1019 -69.03 47.46 -13.18
N LEU A 1020 -67.86 48.10 -13.06
CA LEU A 1020 -67.17 48.72 -14.20
C LEU A 1020 -66.72 47.66 -15.22
N LEU A 1021 -66.21 46.52 -14.76
CA LEU A 1021 -65.84 45.39 -15.61
C LEU A 1021 -67.06 44.81 -16.34
N ILE A 1022 -68.19 44.61 -15.65
CA ILE A 1022 -69.45 44.16 -16.26
C ILE A 1022 -69.94 45.16 -17.30
N TYR A 1023 -69.87 46.46 -17.02
CA TYR A 1023 -70.25 47.51 -17.97
C TYR A 1023 -69.36 47.48 -19.21
N VAL A 1024 -68.03 47.36 -19.04
CA VAL A 1024 -67.08 47.23 -20.16
C VAL A 1024 -67.35 45.97 -20.98
N LEU A 1025 -67.55 44.82 -20.34
CA LEU A 1025 -67.87 43.55 -21.03
C LEU A 1025 -69.22 43.61 -21.77
N TYR A 1026 -70.21 44.32 -21.23
CA TYR A 1026 -71.48 44.59 -21.89
C TYR A 1026 -71.31 45.50 -23.13
N LYS A 1027 -70.53 46.59 -23.00
CA LYS A 1027 -70.23 47.52 -24.10
C LYS A 1027 -69.39 46.89 -25.21
N LEU A 1028 -68.53 45.93 -24.86
CA LEU A 1028 -67.74 45.11 -25.79
C LEU A 1028 -68.51 43.92 -26.38
N GLY A 1029 -69.82 43.81 -26.12
CA GLY A 1029 -70.69 42.83 -26.78
C GLY A 1029 -70.55 41.39 -26.28
N PHE A 1030 -69.83 41.16 -25.17
CA PHE A 1030 -69.51 39.82 -24.64
C PHE A 1030 -70.76 39.01 -24.25
N PHE A 1031 -71.84 39.68 -23.82
CA PHE A 1031 -73.08 39.02 -23.39
C PHE A 1031 -74.12 38.78 -24.51
N LYS A 1032 -73.77 39.02 -25.78
CA LYS A 1032 -74.62 38.67 -26.92
C LYS A 1032 -74.20 37.31 -27.49
N ARG A 1033 -74.74 36.21 -26.96
CA ARG A 1033 -74.66 34.89 -27.61
C ARG A 1033 -75.89 34.60 -28.45
N SER A 1034 -75.66 34.36 -29.73
CA SER A 1034 -76.54 33.55 -30.59
C SER A 1034 -76.45 32.08 -30.17
N LEU A 1035 -77.61 31.47 -29.96
CA LEU A 1035 -77.87 30.09 -29.55
C LEU A 1035 -77.55 29.06 -30.67
N PRO A 1036 -77.55 27.74 -30.40
CA PRO A 1036 -76.38 26.88 -30.57
C PRO A 1036 -76.58 25.79 -31.65
N TYR A 1037 -75.47 25.36 -32.24
CA TYR A 1037 -75.29 24.05 -32.87
C TYR A 1037 -73.85 23.65 -32.50
N GLY A 1038 -73.56 22.47 -31.96
CA GLY A 1038 -74.13 21.17 -32.22
C GLY A 1038 -72.96 20.29 -32.64
N THR A 1039 -72.77 19.20 -31.90
CA THR A 1039 -72.04 17.97 -32.28
C THR A 1039 -70.53 18.03 -32.55
N ALA A 1040 -69.79 17.36 -31.66
CA ALA A 1040 -68.89 16.23 -31.91
C ALA A 1040 -67.75 16.33 -32.95
N MET A 1041 -66.63 15.66 -32.60
CA MET A 1041 -65.47 15.29 -33.45
C MET A 1041 -64.54 16.47 -33.79
N GLU A 1042 -63.20 16.39 -33.84
CA GLU A 1042 -62.17 15.37 -33.67
C GLU A 1042 -60.80 16.10 -33.79
N LYS A 1043 -59.71 15.48 -33.29
CA LYS A 1043 -58.31 15.57 -33.77
C LYS A 1043 -57.53 16.90 -33.83
N ALA A 1044 -56.35 16.90 -33.19
CA ALA A 1044 -55.01 17.01 -33.80
C ALA A 1044 -53.99 17.37 -32.69
N GLN A 1045 -53.10 16.47 -32.24
CA GLN A 1045 -51.73 16.27 -32.79
C GLN A 1045 -51.02 17.55 -33.24
N LEU A 1046 -49.95 17.94 -32.55
CA LEU A 1046 -48.59 18.11 -33.10
C LEU A 1046 -47.58 18.54 -32.01
N LYS A 1047 -46.56 17.68 -31.84
CA LYS A 1047 -45.19 17.91 -31.31
C LYS A 1047 -44.38 18.74 -32.34
N PRO A 1048 -43.05 18.98 -32.24
CA PRO A 1048 -42.12 19.32 -31.13
C PRO A 1048 -41.08 20.41 -31.57
N GLN A 1049 -39.89 20.39 -30.94
CA GLN A 1049 -38.57 21.01 -31.23
C GLN A 1049 -38.31 22.36 -30.53
N ALA A 1050 -37.39 22.48 -29.56
CA ALA A 1050 -35.95 22.13 -29.48
C ALA A 1050 -35.04 23.12 -30.23
N ALA A 1051 -34.22 23.85 -29.47
CA ALA A 1051 -32.88 24.38 -29.78
C ALA A 1051 -32.38 25.10 -28.52
N SER A 1052 -31.27 24.67 -27.91
CA SER A 1052 -29.90 25.14 -28.16
C SER A 1052 -29.65 26.43 -27.37
N GLU A 1053 -28.93 26.43 -26.26
CA GLU A 1053 -27.47 26.31 -26.08
C GLU A 1053 -27.01 27.60 -25.37
N ALA A 1054 -26.44 27.45 -24.17
CA ALA A 1054 -25.18 28.04 -23.72
C ALA A 1054 -24.82 27.44 -22.36
#